data_AF-A0AAQ3VKM4-F1
#
_entry.id   AF-A0AAQ3VKM4-F1
#
_cell.length_a   1.000
_cell.length_b   1.000
_cell.length_c   1.000
_cell.angle_alpha   90.00
_cell.angle_beta   90.00
_cell.angle_gamma   90.00
#
_symmetry.space_group_name_H-M   'P 1'
#
loop_
_entity.id
_entity.type
_entity.pdbx_description
1 polymer ?
#
loop_
_entity_poly.entity_id
_entity_poly.type
_entity_poly.pdbx_seq_one_letter_code
_entity_poly.pdbx_strand_id
1 'polypeptide(L)'
;MTQNAEFAEQAGQTHSGLLDTATGRIAWVDVNLGDKPSAIVSFTSSSYRDAEGNDVTSSLTAAQLAAIHAVEIPLQLVHDPLNNNIGSATWTYNIADGAFDFLAAGETLTLTYTARVDNNYAPSNETAFRTFTVTITGTNDTPVVTSSAQFGSITELAATTNSAVPDAVHGTLTFTDTDLTDTHSVTITGVTEAGVTTGLANHATVLSWLSLGSLTDSTDGVTGSRAWTFSAADRSFDYLAAGETLTLTYTVQIDDHQGGVVTLPVTITIVGTDDTPVITSPTQAAAITEHVGTTGSVISDTASGTVTFTDVDLSDTHTVTVAGVTGTGVTAGLPSQATMLSWLSLGTLADSTGGVTGSSHWTFSAADKSFDYLAAGEKLTLTYLIEVDDHHGGVVSQPVTITVTGTNDTPTFASAPGTAAIPEQPDETGSSKPDGATGAVTFADVDLSDIHTVSITGVAESGTTTGLPEDESTVLNWLSLGTLTDSTGGVTGSQSWNFSAADRNFDYLAVGETLTLTYTVEINDHHGGVISQPVTITVTGSNDTPIVTSGAQAATIPELPDTTDSLKPDGATGTVTFTDADLSDTHGVTIIGVAEAGSTTGLPEDESTILNWLSLGTLTDTTGGTTGSSTWTFSAADQNFDYLAAGETLTLTYTIQIDDHHGGVITEPATITINGANDAPTLADVNAGTLTDTAADDTFSALTGALHGHDVDHGETATLTYAALNSDHVAVNSPIAGLYGSLTVNADGTYSYVPDAAAINALAKGNYTDTFTVETIDAHNAVGTATLTIDVVGANDAPVIHADNVSITENRDGTETISGLTVTDADATSDEIFTVAATPTAGSGSSVTPPSQEGLLSGINTALGTPGLIYNPGQTPPATDKIALAVTDGHGATDTVNLIFNLQQDPPQPVTLTGTSDKDVFFGSGYQDKFVFDQNFNHDTIVNFTPGLDQIDLSAILSTGGIDPDTWISEHVTQSPTNAADTLITVDSADTITLRNVTPAQLSHNDFLLHVT
;
A
#
# COMPACT_ATOMS: atom_id res chain seq x y z
N MET A 1 -169.29 -45.56 -27.23
CA MET A 1 -168.41 -44.54 -26.60
C MET A 1 -167.05 -45.19 -26.33
N THR A 2 -165.98 -44.41 -26.42
CA THR A 2 -164.58 -44.78 -26.13
C THR A 2 -164.01 -43.78 -25.11
N GLN A 3 -162.94 -44.15 -24.40
CA GLN A 3 -162.26 -43.35 -23.37
C GLN A 3 -160.77 -43.20 -23.72
N ASN A 4 -160.17 -42.02 -23.53
CA ASN A 4 -158.72 -41.76 -23.66
C ASN A 4 -157.99 -42.02 -22.33
N ALA A 5 -156.67 -42.20 -22.36
CA ALA A 5 -155.80 -42.27 -21.18
C ALA A 5 -154.51 -41.44 -21.35
N GLU A 6 -153.88 -41.06 -20.23
CA GLU A 6 -152.60 -40.33 -20.19
C GLU A 6 -151.74 -40.78 -18.98
N PHE A 7 -150.41 -40.78 -19.12
CA PHE A 7 -149.42 -41.01 -18.05
C PHE A 7 -148.07 -40.32 -18.38
N ALA A 8 -147.12 -40.32 -17.46
CA ALA A 8 -145.76 -39.83 -17.66
C ALA A 8 -144.75 -40.94 -17.38
N GLU A 9 -143.59 -40.90 -18.03
CA GLU A 9 -142.48 -41.82 -17.75
C GLU A 9 -141.89 -41.61 -16.35
N GLN A 10 -141.09 -42.56 -15.88
CA GLN A 10 -140.50 -42.52 -14.55
C GLN A 10 -139.23 -41.68 -14.53
N ALA A 11 -139.30 -40.56 -13.82
CA ALA A 11 -138.18 -39.63 -13.71
C ALA A 11 -136.86 -40.28 -13.26
N GLY A 12 -135.81 -40.08 -14.06
CA GLY A 12 -134.41 -40.40 -13.74
C GLY A 12 -134.09 -41.90 -13.77
N GLN A 13 -134.79 -42.69 -14.60
CA GLN A 13 -134.54 -44.12 -14.76
C GLN A 13 -134.24 -44.51 -16.21
N THR A 14 -133.08 -44.08 -16.71
CA THR A 14 -132.59 -44.49 -18.02
C THR A 14 -132.54 -46.02 -18.18
N HIS A 15 -133.12 -46.54 -19.26
CA HIS A 15 -133.18 -47.94 -19.70
C HIS A 15 -133.97 -48.88 -18.79
N SER A 16 -134.98 -48.36 -18.07
CA SER A 16 -135.78 -49.15 -17.13
C SER A 16 -136.64 -50.22 -17.82
N GLY A 17 -136.64 -51.44 -17.29
CA GLY A 17 -137.50 -52.54 -17.78
C GLY A 17 -138.91 -52.58 -17.16
N LEU A 18 -139.25 -51.64 -16.29
CA LEU A 18 -140.55 -51.60 -15.61
C LEU A 18 -141.66 -51.22 -16.60
N LEU A 19 -142.87 -51.79 -16.44
CA LEU A 19 -143.97 -51.54 -17.38
C LEU A 19 -144.83 -50.36 -16.97
N ASP A 20 -145.06 -49.44 -17.90
CA ASP A 20 -146.12 -48.44 -17.83
C ASP A 20 -147.43 -48.99 -18.41
N THR A 21 -148.53 -48.78 -17.69
CA THR A 21 -149.83 -49.39 -17.99
C THR A 21 -150.96 -48.36 -18.03
N ALA A 22 -151.74 -48.34 -19.11
CA ALA A 22 -152.96 -47.55 -19.24
C ALA A 22 -154.16 -48.42 -19.65
N THR A 23 -155.36 -48.17 -19.10
CA THR A 23 -156.58 -48.92 -19.44
C THR A 23 -157.77 -48.01 -19.70
N GLY A 24 -158.68 -48.42 -20.58
CA GLY A 24 -159.93 -47.69 -20.85
C GLY A 24 -161.05 -48.57 -21.36
N ARG A 25 -162.25 -48.01 -21.55
CA ARG A 25 -163.46 -48.78 -21.90
C ARG A 25 -164.13 -48.33 -23.19
N ILE A 26 -164.65 -49.31 -23.92
CA ILE A 26 -165.51 -49.18 -25.11
C ILE A 26 -166.89 -49.69 -24.73
N ALA A 27 -167.95 -48.92 -24.95
CA ALA A 27 -169.33 -49.33 -24.63
C ALA A 27 -170.31 -49.05 -25.78
N TRP A 28 -171.32 -49.92 -25.94
CA TRP A 28 -172.32 -49.89 -27.01
C TRP A 28 -173.72 -50.32 -26.55
N VAL A 29 -174.75 -49.99 -27.34
CA VAL A 29 -176.17 -50.35 -27.16
C VAL A 29 -176.72 -50.83 -28.50
N ASP A 30 -177.49 -51.91 -28.49
CA ASP A 30 -178.10 -52.61 -29.62
C ASP A 30 -179.57 -52.92 -29.32
N VAL A 31 -180.46 -52.64 -30.26
CA VAL A 31 -181.92 -52.67 -30.05
C VAL A 31 -182.56 -54.01 -30.47
N ASN A 32 -181.82 -54.87 -31.18
CA ASN A 32 -182.32 -56.15 -31.68
C ASN A 32 -182.06 -57.27 -30.67
N LEU A 33 -183.09 -58.01 -30.24
CA LEU A 33 -182.96 -58.97 -29.13
C LEU A 33 -182.42 -60.35 -29.56
N GLY A 34 -181.83 -60.47 -30.76
CA GLY A 34 -181.50 -61.75 -31.40
C GLY A 34 -180.01 -61.99 -31.69
N ASP A 35 -179.13 -61.02 -31.44
CA ASP A 35 -177.72 -60.97 -31.85
C ASP A 35 -176.75 -60.62 -30.70
N LYS A 36 -175.44 -60.63 -30.99
CA LYS A 36 -174.35 -60.32 -30.03
C LYS A 36 -173.25 -59.47 -30.69
N PRO A 37 -173.07 -58.20 -30.28
CA PRO A 37 -172.05 -57.32 -30.87
C PRO A 37 -170.60 -57.70 -30.54
N SER A 38 -169.63 -57.28 -31.35
CA SER A 38 -168.18 -57.44 -31.12
C SER A 38 -167.43 -56.13 -31.34
N ALA A 39 -166.26 -55.96 -30.71
CA ALA A 39 -165.41 -54.79 -30.91
C ALA A 39 -163.94 -55.18 -31.15
N ILE A 40 -163.22 -54.40 -31.94
CA ILE A 40 -161.78 -54.53 -32.18
C ILE A 40 -161.13 -53.14 -32.19
N VAL A 41 -159.84 -53.07 -31.89
CA VAL A 41 -159.08 -51.81 -31.87
C VAL A 41 -157.85 -51.93 -32.76
N SER A 42 -157.55 -50.87 -33.52
CA SER A 42 -156.33 -50.75 -34.34
C SER A 42 -155.66 -49.39 -34.14
N PHE A 43 -154.33 -49.36 -34.15
CA PHE A 43 -153.56 -48.11 -34.17
C PHE A 43 -153.84 -47.31 -35.44
N THR A 44 -153.76 -45.99 -35.33
CA THR A 44 -154.12 -45.07 -36.42
C THR A 44 -153.02 -44.06 -36.71
N SER A 45 -152.52 -43.38 -35.68
CA SER A 45 -151.49 -42.33 -35.84
C SER A 45 -150.86 -41.96 -34.50
N SER A 46 -149.63 -41.46 -34.54
CA SER A 46 -148.92 -40.85 -33.41
C SER A 46 -148.70 -39.36 -33.68
N SER A 47 -148.59 -38.57 -32.60
CA SER A 47 -148.10 -37.20 -32.66
C SER A 47 -147.15 -36.92 -31.50
N TYR A 48 -146.01 -36.31 -31.80
CA TYR A 48 -144.99 -35.88 -30.87
C TYR A 48 -145.03 -34.37 -30.68
N ARG A 49 -144.94 -33.92 -29.44
CA ARG A 49 -144.80 -32.51 -29.10
C ARG A 49 -143.53 -32.26 -28.31
N ASP A 50 -142.84 -31.19 -28.65
CA ASP A 50 -141.73 -30.66 -27.86
C ASP A 50 -142.22 -30.18 -26.48
N ALA A 51 -141.28 -29.80 -25.61
CA ALA A 51 -141.58 -29.34 -24.25
C ALA A 51 -142.46 -28.07 -24.21
N GLU A 52 -142.42 -27.25 -25.26
CA GLU A 52 -143.30 -26.08 -25.44
C GLU A 52 -144.72 -26.45 -25.91
N GLY A 53 -144.95 -27.73 -26.23
CA GLY A 53 -146.22 -28.27 -26.65
C GLY A 53 -146.52 -28.04 -28.14
N ASN A 54 -145.55 -27.69 -28.98
CA ASN A 54 -145.72 -27.62 -30.43
C ASN A 54 -145.70 -29.02 -31.04
N ASP A 55 -146.52 -29.28 -32.05
CA ASP A 55 -146.49 -30.56 -32.75
C ASP A 55 -145.30 -30.61 -33.72
N VAL A 56 -144.30 -31.39 -33.34
CA VAL A 56 -143.03 -31.54 -34.07
C VAL A 56 -142.92 -32.89 -34.77
N THR A 57 -144.02 -33.66 -34.84
CA THR A 57 -144.03 -35.00 -35.45
C THR A 57 -143.45 -35.01 -36.86
N SER A 58 -143.69 -33.96 -37.65
CA SER A 58 -143.20 -33.86 -39.03
C SER A 58 -141.72 -33.50 -39.17
N SER A 59 -141.10 -33.00 -38.10
CA SER A 59 -139.68 -32.61 -38.06
C SER A 59 -138.78 -33.65 -37.41
N LEU A 60 -139.35 -34.76 -36.93
CA LEU A 60 -138.58 -35.83 -36.33
C LEU A 60 -137.62 -36.47 -37.33
N THR A 61 -136.40 -36.70 -36.89
CA THR A 61 -135.38 -37.44 -37.64
C THR A 61 -135.79 -38.90 -37.81
N ALA A 62 -135.13 -39.61 -38.72
CA ALA A 62 -135.38 -41.04 -38.92
C ALA A 62 -135.12 -41.88 -37.65
N ALA A 63 -134.18 -41.46 -36.80
CA ALA A 63 -133.88 -42.11 -35.52
C ALA A 63 -134.99 -41.84 -34.50
N GLN A 64 -135.42 -40.58 -34.35
CA GLN A 64 -136.54 -40.20 -33.49
C GLN A 64 -137.85 -40.91 -33.91
N LEU A 65 -138.14 -40.99 -35.22
CA LEU A 65 -139.32 -41.68 -35.73
C LEU A 65 -139.26 -43.20 -35.47
N ALA A 66 -138.06 -43.80 -35.53
CA ALA A 66 -137.86 -45.21 -35.21
C ALA A 66 -138.09 -45.48 -33.71
N ALA A 67 -137.67 -44.58 -32.82
CA ALA A 67 -137.94 -44.66 -31.39
C ALA A 67 -139.46 -44.61 -31.11
N ILE A 68 -140.19 -43.72 -31.78
CA ILE A 68 -141.67 -43.65 -31.65
C ILE A 68 -142.35 -44.91 -32.19
N HIS A 69 -141.97 -45.40 -33.37
CA HIS A 69 -142.56 -46.63 -33.91
C HIS A 69 -142.32 -47.84 -33.00
N ALA A 70 -141.21 -47.85 -32.25
CA ALA A 70 -140.91 -48.94 -31.30
C ALA A 70 -141.94 -49.04 -30.17
N VAL A 71 -142.64 -47.94 -29.86
CA VAL A 71 -143.66 -47.90 -28.81
C VAL A 71 -145.11 -48.06 -29.33
N GLU A 72 -145.31 -48.16 -30.65
CA GLU A 72 -146.64 -48.39 -31.24
C GLU A 72 -147.08 -49.86 -31.12
N ILE A 73 -147.81 -50.22 -30.06
CA ILE A 73 -148.26 -51.61 -29.81
C ILE A 73 -149.79 -51.80 -29.91
N PRO A 74 -150.30 -52.94 -30.41
CA PRO A 74 -151.72 -53.25 -30.38
C PRO A 74 -152.28 -53.33 -28.95
N LEU A 75 -153.46 -52.75 -28.74
CA LEU A 75 -154.14 -52.80 -27.44
C LEU A 75 -154.80 -54.17 -27.20
N GLN A 76 -154.65 -54.70 -25.99
CA GLN A 76 -155.36 -55.93 -25.60
C GLN A 76 -156.81 -55.59 -25.27
N LEU A 77 -157.79 -56.28 -25.88
CA LEU A 77 -159.22 -56.01 -25.68
C LEU A 77 -159.97 -57.20 -25.03
N VAL A 78 -160.82 -56.93 -24.04
CA VAL A 78 -161.63 -57.94 -23.32
C VAL A 78 -163.11 -57.54 -23.29
N HIS A 79 -164.01 -58.37 -23.85
CA HIS A 79 -165.46 -58.15 -23.88
C HIS A 79 -166.18 -58.55 -22.58
N ASP A 80 -167.29 -57.88 -22.27
CA ASP A 80 -168.18 -58.26 -21.16
C ASP A 80 -168.88 -59.62 -21.44
N PRO A 81 -168.89 -60.58 -20.48
CA PRO A 81 -169.40 -61.93 -20.72
C PRO A 81 -170.91 -62.03 -20.98
N LEU A 82 -171.74 -61.10 -20.50
CA LEU A 82 -173.19 -61.18 -20.72
C LEU A 82 -173.56 -60.77 -22.14
N ASN A 83 -172.88 -59.76 -22.69
CA ASN A 83 -172.99 -59.22 -24.05
C ASN A 83 -174.38 -59.39 -24.71
N ASN A 84 -175.39 -58.88 -24.02
CA ASN A 84 -176.74 -58.72 -24.57
C ASN A 84 -176.78 -57.35 -25.29
N ASN A 85 -177.98 -56.92 -25.69
CA ASN A 85 -178.35 -55.61 -26.22
C ASN A 85 -177.67 -54.35 -25.62
N ILE A 86 -176.98 -54.44 -24.48
CA ILE A 86 -176.08 -53.40 -23.99
C ILE A 86 -174.77 -54.09 -23.57
N GLY A 87 -173.65 -53.74 -24.21
CA GLY A 87 -172.36 -54.42 -24.02
C GLY A 87 -171.16 -53.47 -23.95
N SER A 88 -170.01 -53.98 -23.52
CA SER A 88 -168.76 -53.21 -23.43
C SER A 88 -167.51 -54.08 -23.56
N ALA A 89 -166.36 -53.47 -23.84
CA ALA A 89 -165.05 -54.07 -23.76
C ALA A 89 -164.02 -53.12 -23.12
N THR A 90 -163.08 -53.65 -22.35
CA THR A 90 -161.97 -52.89 -21.76
C THR A 90 -160.69 -53.13 -22.56
N TRP A 91 -159.92 -52.09 -22.82
CA TRP A 91 -158.60 -52.17 -23.45
C TRP A 91 -157.48 -51.84 -22.46
N THR A 92 -156.30 -52.41 -22.68
CA THR A 92 -155.08 -52.19 -21.89
C THR A 92 -153.86 -51.95 -22.80
N TYR A 93 -153.03 -50.95 -22.48
CA TYR A 93 -151.74 -50.60 -23.10
C TYR A 93 -150.62 -50.83 -22.07
N ASN A 94 -149.63 -51.68 -22.39
CA ASN A 94 -148.51 -52.01 -21.49
C ASN A 94 -147.17 -51.99 -22.25
N ILE A 95 -146.21 -51.15 -21.84
CA ILE A 95 -144.86 -51.07 -22.44
C ILE A 95 -143.77 -50.74 -21.41
N ALA A 96 -142.50 -51.06 -21.66
CA ALA A 96 -141.40 -50.76 -20.73
C ALA A 96 -141.04 -49.26 -20.73
N ASP A 97 -140.71 -48.72 -19.56
CA ASP A 97 -140.39 -47.32 -19.28
C ASP A 97 -139.17 -46.84 -20.08
N GLY A 98 -138.09 -47.63 -20.12
CA GLY A 98 -136.89 -47.33 -20.92
C GLY A 98 -137.09 -47.41 -22.44
N ALA A 99 -138.30 -47.74 -22.91
CA ALA A 99 -138.64 -47.52 -24.31
C ALA A 99 -138.92 -46.04 -24.60
N PHE A 100 -139.09 -45.21 -23.56
CA PHE A 100 -139.39 -43.78 -23.63
C PHE A 100 -138.23 -42.85 -23.24
N ASP A 101 -137.06 -43.33 -22.78
CA ASP A 101 -135.88 -42.49 -22.38
C ASP A 101 -135.42 -41.47 -23.43
N PHE A 102 -135.92 -41.58 -24.65
CA PHE A 102 -135.67 -40.61 -25.69
C PHE A 102 -136.52 -39.34 -25.57
N LEU A 103 -137.53 -39.33 -24.68
CA LEU A 103 -138.42 -38.23 -24.40
C LEU A 103 -137.80 -37.31 -23.37
N ALA A 104 -137.35 -36.12 -23.79
CA ALA A 104 -136.84 -35.16 -22.83
C ALA A 104 -137.95 -34.62 -21.91
N ALA A 105 -137.55 -33.98 -20.81
CA ALA A 105 -138.48 -33.45 -19.82
C ALA A 105 -139.54 -32.51 -20.42
N GLY A 106 -140.81 -32.89 -20.27
CA GLY A 106 -141.96 -32.10 -20.73
C GLY A 106 -142.39 -32.36 -22.18
N GLU A 107 -141.62 -33.13 -22.96
CA GLU A 107 -142.04 -33.59 -24.28
C GLU A 107 -143.19 -34.60 -24.17
N THR A 108 -144.09 -34.64 -25.16
CA THR A 108 -145.24 -35.57 -25.12
C THR A 108 -145.45 -36.37 -26.40
N LEU A 109 -145.65 -37.67 -26.24
CA LEU A 109 -146.02 -38.59 -27.32
C LEU A 109 -147.47 -39.02 -27.16
N THR A 110 -148.33 -38.69 -28.12
CA THR A 110 -149.74 -39.11 -28.14
C THR A 110 -149.99 -40.16 -29.23
N LEU A 111 -150.43 -41.35 -28.83
CA LEU A 111 -150.81 -42.47 -29.69
C LEU A 111 -152.34 -42.54 -29.87
N THR A 112 -152.83 -42.58 -31.10
CA THR A 112 -154.26 -42.61 -31.43
C THR A 112 -154.70 -43.96 -31.97
N TYR A 113 -155.78 -44.51 -31.41
CA TYR A 113 -156.37 -45.79 -31.76
C TYR A 113 -157.83 -45.63 -32.21
N THR A 114 -158.27 -46.50 -33.13
CA THR A 114 -159.67 -46.56 -33.59
C THR A 114 -160.33 -47.85 -33.12
N ALA A 115 -161.39 -47.73 -32.33
CA ALA A 115 -162.28 -48.82 -31.99
C ALA A 115 -163.38 -48.97 -33.06
N ARG A 116 -163.57 -50.19 -33.54
CA ARG A 116 -164.70 -50.62 -34.38
C ARG A 116 -165.60 -51.53 -33.57
N VAL A 117 -166.90 -51.28 -33.57
CA VAL A 117 -167.93 -52.13 -32.95
C VAL A 117 -168.92 -52.57 -34.03
N ASP A 118 -169.14 -53.87 -34.18
CA ASP A 118 -170.07 -54.49 -35.12
C ASP A 118 -171.23 -55.13 -34.34
N ASN A 119 -172.50 -54.94 -34.76
CA ASN A 119 -173.66 -55.49 -34.03
C ASN A 119 -173.92 -56.99 -34.28
N ASN A 120 -173.50 -57.49 -35.45
CA ASN A 120 -173.57 -58.88 -35.91
C ASN A 120 -174.98 -59.43 -36.23
N TYR A 121 -175.97 -58.58 -36.57
CA TYR A 121 -177.31 -59.03 -37.03
C TYR A 121 -177.34 -59.51 -38.50
N ALA A 122 -178.25 -60.43 -38.88
CA ALA A 122 -178.40 -60.93 -40.26
C ALA A 122 -179.76 -60.57 -40.90
N PRO A 123 -179.86 -60.28 -42.22
CA PRO A 123 -178.79 -60.33 -43.24
C PRO A 123 -177.92 -59.08 -43.34
N SER A 124 -178.12 -58.06 -42.48
CA SER A 124 -177.31 -56.83 -42.49
C SER A 124 -176.73 -56.50 -41.11
N ASN A 125 -175.39 -56.56 -41.00
CA ASN A 125 -174.60 -56.13 -39.85
C ASN A 125 -174.34 -54.61 -39.93
N GLU A 126 -174.48 -53.90 -38.82
CA GLU A 126 -174.17 -52.47 -38.70
C GLU A 126 -172.89 -52.27 -37.88
N THR A 127 -172.03 -51.36 -38.34
CA THR A 127 -170.72 -51.07 -37.74
C THR A 127 -170.63 -49.61 -37.31
N ALA A 128 -170.05 -49.37 -36.12
CA ALA A 128 -169.70 -48.04 -35.64
C ALA A 128 -168.21 -47.93 -35.31
N PHE A 129 -167.62 -46.77 -35.64
CA PHE A 129 -166.22 -46.47 -35.33
C PHE A 129 -166.12 -45.29 -34.35
N ARG A 130 -165.17 -45.36 -33.41
CA ARG A 130 -164.80 -44.28 -32.49
C ARG A 130 -163.32 -44.34 -32.16
N THR A 131 -162.65 -43.20 -32.15
CA THR A 131 -161.24 -43.10 -31.79
C THR A 131 -161.05 -42.82 -30.29
N PHE A 132 -159.86 -43.11 -29.79
CA PHE A 132 -159.36 -42.68 -28.48
C PHE A 132 -157.81 -42.62 -28.48
N THR A 133 -157.22 -41.99 -27.48
CA THR A 133 -155.77 -41.75 -27.40
C THR A 133 -155.12 -42.27 -26.12
N VAL A 134 -153.81 -42.51 -26.18
CA VAL A 134 -152.88 -42.71 -25.06
C VAL A 134 -151.78 -41.65 -25.17
N THR A 135 -151.64 -40.76 -24.19
CA THR A 135 -150.61 -39.71 -24.17
C THR A 135 -149.55 -39.99 -23.09
N ILE A 136 -148.27 -39.87 -23.45
CA ILE A 136 -147.09 -40.07 -22.60
C ILE A 136 -146.32 -38.74 -22.49
N THR A 137 -145.74 -38.43 -21.32
CA THR A 137 -144.87 -37.25 -21.09
C THR A 137 -143.48 -37.68 -20.59
N GLY A 138 -142.40 -37.09 -21.13
CA GLY A 138 -140.98 -37.37 -20.84
C GLY A 138 -140.39 -36.67 -19.61
N THR A 139 -139.16 -37.06 -19.22
CA THR A 139 -138.30 -36.63 -18.08
C THR A 139 -136.83 -36.45 -18.53
N ASN A 140 -135.93 -35.92 -17.69
CA ASN A 140 -134.52 -35.61 -18.07
C ASN A 140 -133.54 -36.63 -17.48
N ASP A 141 -132.57 -37.05 -18.28
CA ASP A 141 -131.40 -37.84 -17.90
C ASP A 141 -130.15 -36.93 -17.72
N THR A 142 -128.97 -37.48 -17.40
CA THR A 142 -127.74 -36.67 -17.16
C THR A 142 -126.61 -37.10 -18.10
N PRO A 143 -125.74 -36.18 -18.55
CA PRO A 143 -124.61 -36.52 -19.40
C PRO A 143 -123.62 -37.45 -18.71
N VAL A 144 -123.12 -38.43 -19.46
CA VAL A 144 -122.10 -39.39 -19.01
C VAL A 144 -120.79 -39.18 -19.76
N VAL A 145 -119.69 -38.97 -19.03
CA VAL A 145 -118.35 -38.92 -19.63
C VAL A 145 -117.94 -40.31 -20.11
N THR A 146 -117.51 -40.42 -21.37
CA THR A 146 -117.06 -41.68 -21.97
C THR A 146 -115.55 -41.77 -22.13
N SER A 147 -114.82 -40.65 -22.05
CA SER A 147 -113.35 -40.65 -22.03
C SER A 147 -112.77 -40.98 -20.65
N SER A 148 -111.58 -41.59 -20.60
CA SER A 148 -110.81 -41.72 -19.36
C SER A 148 -110.29 -40.38 -18.83
N ALA A 149 -109.80 -40.35 -17.58
CA ALA A 149 -109.05 -39.21 -17.04
C ALA A 149 -107.88 -38.81 -17.96
N GLN A 150 -107.62 -37.51 -18.05
CA GLN A 150 -106.70 -36.91 -19.03
C GLN A 150 -105.38 -36.52 -18.36
N PHE A 151 -104.26 -36.85 -19.01
CA PHE A 151 -102.91 -36.57 -18.50
C PHE A 151 -102.01 -35.97 -19.58
N GLY A 152 -101.09 -35.08 -19.18
CA GLY A 152 -100.01 -34.54 -20.00
C GLY A 152 -98.72 -34.45 -19.21
N SER A 153 -97.57 -34.57 -19.89
CA SER A 153 -96.26 -34.41 -19.26
C SER A 153 -95.37 -33.54 -20.14
N ILE A 154 -94.61 -32.68 -19.48
CA ILE A 154 -93.69 -31.70 -20.06
C ILE A 154 -92.34 -31.85 -19.35
N THR A 155 -91.27 -31.70 -20.11
CA THR A 155 -89.92 -31.52 -19.57
C THR A 155 -89.47 -30.15 -20.02
N GLU A 156 -89.02 -29.34 -19.07
CA GLU A 156 -88.42 -28.04 -19.33
C GLU A 156 -87.22 -28.14 -20.29
N LEU A 157 -86.95 -27.08 -21.04
CA LEU A 157 -85.81 -27.03 -21.95
C LEU A 157 -84.50 -26.79 -21.18
N ALA A 158 -83.63 -27.79 -21.19
CA ALA A 158 -82.32 -27.71 -20.55
C ALA A 158 -81.43 -26.59 -21.13
N ALA A 159 -80.71 -25.90 -20.24
CA ALA A 159 -79.71 -24.86 -20.53
C ALA A 159 -80.27 -23.67 -21.35
N THR A 160 -81.54 -23.30 -21.13
CA THR A 160 -82.19 -22.19 -21.83
C THR A 160 -82.94 -21.23 -20.91
N THR A 161 -82.20 -20.62 -20.00
CA THR A 161 -82.71 -19.53 -19.16
C THR A 161 -83.48 -18.45 -19.92
N ASN A 162 -84.64 -18.05 -19.40
CA ASN A 162 -85.56 -17.04 -19.90
C ASN A 162 -86.17 -17.32 -21.29
N SER A 163 -86.23 -18.58 -21.71
CA SER A 163 -86.79 -18.97 -23.00
C SER A 163 -88.28 -18.59 -23.14
N ALA A 164 -88.63 -17.96 -24.25
CA ALA A 164 -90.02 -17.64 -24.58
C ALA A 164 -90.74 -18.75 -25.35
N VAL A 165 -90.06 -19.87 -25.63
CA VAL A 165 -90.60 -20.99 -26.39
C VAL A 165 -91.70 -21.66 -25.55
N PRO A 166 -92.91 -21.88 -26.10
CA PRO A 166 -93.97 -22.52 -25.32
C PRO A 166 -93.79 -24.03 -25.21
N ASP A 167 -93.91 -24.55 -24.00
CA ASP A 167 -94.18 -25.96 -23.74
C ASP A 167 -95.66 -26.25 -23.90
N ALA A 168 -96.00 -27.28 -24.66
CA ALA A 168 -97.39 -27.60 -24.97
C ALA A 168 -97.69 -29.10 -24.94
N VAL A 169 -98.90 -29.43 -24.47
CA VAL A 169 -99.46 -30.78 -24.51
C VAL A 169 -100.98 -30.72 -24.76
N HIS A 170 -101.52 -31.72 -25.46
CA HIS A 170 -102.89 -31.71 -25.97
C HIS A 170 -103.65 -33.00 -25.63
N GLY A 171 -104.98 -32.95 -25.61
CA GLY A 171 -105.85 -34.14 -25.49
C GLY A 171 -107.30 -33.86 -25.85
N THR A 172 -108.21 -34.80 -25.60
CA THR A 172 -109.63 -34.70 -25.99
C THR A 172 -110.54 -35.46 -25.03
N LEU A 173 -111.64 -34.82 -24.61
CA LEU A 173 -112.69 -35.43 -23.80
C LEU A 173 -113.92 -35.80 -24.64
N THR A 174 -114.64 -36.85 -24.25
CA THR A 174 -115.88 -37.32 -24.93
C THR A 174 -116.97 -37.65 -23.90
N PHE A 175 -118.24 -37.45 -24.26
CA PHE A 175 -119.42 -37.71 -23.40
C PHE A 175 -120.65 -38.12 -24.24
N THR A 176 -121.69 -38.63 -23.58
CA THR A 176 -122.97 -39.04 -24.18
C THR A 176 -124.16 -38.67 -23.31
N ASP A 177 -125.32 -38.39 -23.91
CA ASP A 177 -126.61 -38.15 -23.26
C ASP A 177 -127.71 -39.03 -23.92
N THR A 178 -128.77 -39.38 -23.18
CA THR A 178 -129.86 -40.21 -23.71
C THR A 178 -131.02 -39.37 -24.25
N ASP A 179 -131.15 -38.12 -23.79
CA ASP A 179 -132.19 -37.19 -24.23
C ASP A 179 -131.91 -36.68 -25.66
N LEU A 180 -132.81 -36.99 -26.61
CA LEU A 180 -132.59 -36.75 -28.05
C LEU A 180 -132.59 -35.28 -28.48
N THR A 181 -132.94 -34.37 -27.59
CA THR A 181 -133.08 -32.94 -27.89
C THR A 181 -132.11 -32.06 -27.12
N ASP A 182 -131.29 -32.65 -26.26
CA ASP A 182 -130.40 -31.91 -25.37
C ASP A 182 -129.22 -31.27 -26.10
N THR A 183 -128.65 -30.23 -25.49
CA THR A 183 -127.47 -29.53 -26.00
C THR A 183 -126.49 -29.27 -24.88
N HIS A 184 -125.20 -29.38 -25.17
CA HIS A 184 -124.18 -29.38 -24.12
C HIS A 184 -123.28 -28.14 -24.14
N SER A 185 -122.73 -27.80 -22.98
CA SER A 185 -121.59 -26.92 -22.85
C SER A 185 -120.45 -27.59 -22.09
N VAL A 186 -119.21 -27.19 -22.38
CA VAL A 186 -118.02 -27.70 -21.69
C VAL A 186 -117.13 -26.53 -21.26
N THR A 187 -116.74 -26.45 -19.99
CA THR A 187 -116.01 -25.29 -19.44
C THR A 187 -114.90 -25.72 -18.47
N ILE A 188 -113.85 -24.90 -18.33
CA ILE A 188 -112.80 -25.09 -17.31
C ILE A 188 -113.19 -24.26 -16.09
N THR A 189 -113.26 -24.88 -14.91
CA THR A 189 -113.78 -24.24 -13.69
C THR A 189 -112.70 -24.00 -12.61
N GLY A 190 -111.51 -24.58 -12.74
CA GLY A 190 -110.39 -24.31 -11.82
C GLY A 190 -109.12 -25.08 -12.13
N VAL A 191 -108.04 -24.76 -11.41
CA VAL A 191 -106.75 -25.48 -11.41
C VAL A 191 -106.25 -25.67 -9.97
N THR A 192 -105.54 -26.76 -9.70
CA THR A 192 -104.86 -27.03 -8.43
C THR A 192 -103.39 -27.34 -8.68
N GLU A 193 -102.50 -26.76 -7.87
CA GLU A 193 -101.04 -26.78 -8.03
C GLU A 193 -100.41 -27.65 -6.93
N ALA A 194 -99.45 -28.53 -7.26
CA ALA A 194 -98.73 -29.39 -6.33
C ALA A 194 -97.28 -29.62 -6.78
N GLY A 195 -96.36 -29.94 -5.87
CA GLY A 195 -94.92 -30.02 -6.16
C GLY A 195 -94.19 -28.72 -5.81
N VAL A 196 -93.23 -28.30 -6.64
CA VAL A 196 -92.46 -27.06 -6.42
C VAL A 196 -93.21 -25.87 -7.03
N THR A 197 -93.75 -25.02 -6.16
CA THR A 197 -94.58 -23.85 -6.55
C THR A 197 -93.94 -22.51 -6.22
N THR A 198 -92.82 -22.51 -5.49
CA THR A 198 -92.01 -21.31 -5.23
C THR A 198 -91.30 -20.89 -6.51
N GLY A 199 -91.74 -19.78 -7.14
CA GLY A 199 -91.28 -19.36 -8.47
C GLY A 199 -92.38 -19.43 -9.53
N LEU A 200 -93.46 -20.17 -9.26
CA LEU A 200 -94.59 -20.32 -10.17
C LEU A 200 -95.35 -19.00 -10.38
N ALA A 201 -95.83 -18.81 -11.62
CA ALA A 201 -96.70 -17.69 -11.97
C ALA A 201 -97.99 -17.65 -11.12
N ASN A 202 -98.64 -16.49 -11.07
CA ASN A 202 -99.89 -16.36 -10.31
C ASN A 202 -101.00 -17.28 -10.84
N HIS A 203 -101.93 -17.65 -9.96
CA HIS A 203 -103.01 -18.59 -10.24
C HIS A 203 -103.84 -18.28 -11.51
N ALA A 204 -104.09 -17.00 -11.82
CA ALA A 204 -104.83 -16.61 -13.01
C ALA A 204 -104.06 -16.92 -14.31
N THR A 205 -102.74 -16.76 -14.28
CA THR A 205 -101.84 -17.10 -15.39
C THR A 205 -101.81 -18.61 -15.59
N VAL A 206 -101.64 -19.36 -14.51
CA VAL A 206 -101.64 -20.83 -14.53
C VAL A 206 -102.96 -21.39 -15.06
N LEU A 207 -104.10 -20.82 -14.63
CA LEU A 207 -105.42 -21.22 -15.12
C LEU A 207 -105.58 -20.98 -16.63
N SER A 208 -104.97 -19.91 -17.16
CA SER A 208 -105.03 -19.56 -18.59
C SER A 208 -104.22 -20.47 -19.51
N TRP A 209 -103.29 -21.27 -18.97
CA TRP A 209 -102.47 -22.17 -19.76
C TRP A 209 -103.26 -23.31 -20.39
N LEU A 210 -104.39 -23.73 -19.79
CA LEU A 210 -105.30 -24.70 -20.40
C LEU A 210 -106.41 -24.00 -21.19
N SER A 211 -106.58 -24.39 -22.44
CA SER A 211 -107.63 -23.90 -23.33
C SER A 211 -108.45 -25.05 -23.91
N LEU A 212 -109.73 -24.80 -24.17
CA LEU A 212 -110.64 -25.76 -24.81
C LEU A 212 -110.84 -25.41 -26.28
N GLY A 213 -110.81 -26.41 -27.15
CA GLY A 213 -111.10 -26.31 -28.58
C GLY A 213 -112.60 -26.17 -28.87
N SER A 214 -113.00 -26.38 -30.13
CA SER A 214 -114.41 -26.39 -30.54
C SER A 214 -115.15 -27.58 -29.92
N LEU A 215 -116.35 -27.34 -29.39
CA LEU A 215 -117.27 -28.40 -28.99
C LEU A 215 -117.87 -29.03 -30.24
N THR A 216 -117.82 -30.35 -30.34
CA THR A 216 -118.60 -31.12 -31.28
C THR A 216 -119.73 -31.76 -30.49
N ASP A 217 -120.98 -31.42 -30.83
CA ASP A 217 -122.19 -31.99 -30.23
C ASP A 217 -123.04 -32.55 -31.37
N SER A 218 -123.58 -33.76 -31.22
CA SER A 218 -124.33 -34.40 -32.29
C SER A 218 -125.65 -33.68 -32.53
N THR A 219 -126.18 -33.76 -33.75
CA THR A 219 -127.41 -33.05 -34.13
C THR A 219 -128.66 -33.54 -33.40
N ASP A 220 -128.55 -34.67 -32.73
CA ASP A 220 -129.55 -35.32 -31.88
C ASP A 220 -129.17 -35.26 -30.39
N GLY A 221 -128.17 -34.47 -29.99
CA GLY A 221 -127.80 -34.28 -28.58
C GLY A 221 -127.13 -35.47 -27.88
N VAL A 222 -127.13 -36.66 -28.47
CA VAL A 222 -126.74 -37.91 -27.79
C VAL A 222 -125.23 -38.07 -27.56
N THR A 223 -124.36 -37.44 -28.33
CA THR A 223 -122.89 -37.63 -28.22
C THR A 223 -122.12 -36.33 -28.43
N GLY A 224 -121.10 -36.08 -27.60
CA GLY A 224 -120.23 -34.91 -27.74
C GLY A 224 -118.76 -35.14 -27.45
N SER A 225 -117.90 -34.27 -27.98
CA SER A 225 -116.46 -34.24 -27.70
C SER A 225 -115.86 -32.85 -27.75
N ARG A 226 -114.76 -32.64 -26.99
CA ARG A 226 -114.03 -31.38 -27.00
C ARG A 226 -112.52 -31.57 -26.73
N ALA A 227 -111.69 -30.99 -27.60
CA ALA A 227 -110.24 -31.00 -27.42
C ALA A 227 -109.79 -30.00 -26.34
N TRP A 228 -108.64 -30.24 -25.73
CA TRP A 228 -107.96 -29.32 -24.82
C TRP A 228 -106.48 -29.17 -25.18
N THR A 229 -105.89 -28.03 -24.83
CA THR A 229 -104.48 -27.70 -25.06
C THR A 229 -103.91 -26.95 -23.87
N PHE A 230 -102.84 -27.47 -23.28
CA PHE A 230 -102.01 -26.75 -22.32
C PHE A 230 -100.86 -26.06 -23.07
N SER A 231 -100.58 -24.80 -22.76
CA SER A 231 -99.41 -24.07 -23.27
C SER A 231 -98.91 -23.00 -22.29
N ALA A 232 -97.63 -23.08 -21.91
CA ALA A 232 -96.93 -22.12 -21.06
C ALA A 232 -95.55 -21.80 -21.65
N ALA A 233 -95.00 -20.60 -21.45
CA ALA A 233 -93.63 -20.30 -21.90
C ALA A 233 -92.62 -21.00 -20.98
N ASP A 234 -91.57 -21.59 -21.55
CA ASP A 234 -90.53 -22.36 -20.85
C ASP A 234 -89.93 -21.59 -19.65
N ARG A 235 -89.68 -20.27 -19.80
CA ARG A 235 -89.24 -19.40 -18.68
C ARG A 235 -90.13 -19.38 -17.45
N SER A 236 -91.35 -19.88 -17.56
CA SER A 236 -92.26 -20.00 -16.43
C SER A 236 -91.86 -21.14 -15.49
N PHE A 237 -90.88 -21.95 -15.90
CA PHE A 237 -90.37 -23.12 -15.22
C PHE A 237 -88.90 -23.01 -14.81
N ASP A 238 -88.12 -22.02 -15.33
CA ASP A 238 -86.66 -21.77 -15.06
C ASP A 238 -86.21 -21.86 -13.59
N TYR A 239 -87.16 -21.85 -12.65
CA TYR A 239 -86.90 -21.99 -11.23
C TYR A 239 -86.78 -23.44 -10.76
N LEU A 240 -87.14 -24.41 -11.61
CA LEU A 240 -87.20 -25.84 -11.29
C LEU A 240 -85.85 -26.51 -11.58
N ALA A 241 -85.11 -26.79 -10.52
CA ALA A 241 -83.85 -27.50 -10.66
C ALA A 241 -84.05 -28.92 -11.21
N ALA A 242 -82.95 -29.51 -11.71
CA ALA A 242 -82.96 -30.84 -12.31
C ALA A 242 -83.64 -31.90 -11.43
N GLY A 243 -84.77 -32.45 -11.92
CA GLY A 243 -85.53 -33.49 -11.25
C GLY A 243 -86.60 -33.01 -10.26
N GLU A 244 -86.73 -31.70 -10.04
CA GLU A 244 -87.90 -31.11 -9.40
C GLU A 244 -89.14 -31.24 -10.30
N THR A 245 -90.33 -31.26 -9.69
CA THR A 245 -91.58 -31.43 -10.46
C THR A 245 -92.67 -30.48 -9.99
N LEU A 246 -93.44 -29.98 -10.96
CA LEU A 246 -94.67 -29.22 -10.77
C LEU A 246 -95.84 -29.99 -11.39
N THR A 247 -96.94 -30.14 -10.67
CA THR A 247 -98.16 -30.80 -11.16
C THR A 247 -99.35 -29.85 -11.09
N LEU A 248 -100.05 -29.69 -12.22
CA LEU A 248 -101.21 -28.82 -12.40
C LEU A 248 -102.44 -29.66 -12.76
N THR A 249 -103.49 -29.65 -11.95
CA THR A 249 -104.73 -30.39 -12.22
C THR A 249 -105.90 -29.44 -12.45
N TYR A 250 -106.41 -29.42 -13.68
CA TYR A 250 -107.52 -28.59 -14.14
C TYR A 250 -108.86 -29.34 -14.04
N THR A 251 -109.92 -28.66 -13.60
CA THR A 251 -111.29 -29.21 -13.52
C THR A 251 -112.08 -28.77 -14.75
N VAL A 252 -112.59 -29.73 -15.53
CA VAL A 252 -113.43 -29.48 -16.71
C VAL A 252 -114.86 -29.98 -16.44
N GLN A 253 -115.87 -29.16 -16.70
CA GLN A 253 -117.29 -29.42 -16.44
C GLN A 253 -118.08 -29.52 -17.76
N ILE A 254 -118.99 -30.49 -17.86
CA ILE A 254 -119.96 -30.69 -18.94
C ILE A 254 -121.38 -30.50 -18.36
N ASP A 255 -122.23 -29.75 -19.05
CA ASP A 255 -123.56 -29.30 -18.60
C ASP A 255 -124.56 -29.43 -19.76
N ASP A 256 -125.70 -30.09 -19.55
CA ASP A 256 -126.77 -30.33 -20.54
C ASP A 256 -127.80 -29.19 -20.66
N HIS A 257 -127.67 -28.15 -19.84
CA HIS A 257 -128.59 -27.03 -19.70
C HIS A 257 -129.99 -27.35 -19.16
N GLN A 258 -130.29 -28.62 -18.89
CA GLN A 258 -131.59 -29.11 -18.42
C GLN A 258 -131.55 -29.62 -16.98
N GLY A 259 -130.35 -29.66 -16.38
CA GLY A 259 -130.14 -29.85 -14.95
C GLY A 259 -129.06 -30.88 -14.60
N GLY A 260 -128.51 -31.59 -15.58
CA GLY A 260 -127.42 -32.54 -15.44
C GLY A 260 -126.04 -31.95 -15.69
N VAL A 261 -125.12 -32.22 -14.76
CA VAL A 261 -123.73 -31.74 -14.80
C VAL A 261 -122.76 -32.84 -14.38
N VAL A 262 -121.66 -33.01 -15.14
CA VAL A 262 -120.57 -33.94 -14.82
C VAL A 262 -119.20 -33.27 -14.96
N THR A 263 -118.20 -33.69 -14.18
CA THR A 263 -116.85 -33.10 -14.19
C THR A 263 -115.75 -34.15 -14.43
N LEU A 264 -114.64 -33.73 -15.06
CA LEU A 264 -113.48 -34.55 -15.38
C LEU A 264 -112.16 -33.75 -15.15
N PRO A 265 -111.15 -34.33 -14.48
CA PRO A 265 -109.85 -33.67 -14.31
C PRO A 265 -108.91 -33.87 -15.52
N VAL A 266 -108.10 -32.84 -15.79
CA VAL A 266 -106.94 -32.84 -16.72
C VAL A 266 -105.67 -32.52 -15.92
N THR A 267 -104.73 -33.45 -15.81
CA THR A 267 -103.50 -33.28 -15.01
C THR A 267 -102.25 -33.15 -15.89
N ILE A 268 -101.47 -32.09 -15.69
CA ILE A 268 -100.20 -31.82 -16.37
C ILE A 268 -99.04 -31.91 -15.36
N THR A 269 -98.00 -32.68 -15.67
CA THR A 269 -96.78 -32.78 -14.86
C THR A 269 -95.57 -32.22 -15.62
N ILE A 270 -94.91 -31.23 -15.03
CA ILE A 270 -93.71 -30.57 -15.53
C ILE A 270 -92.50 -31.08 -14.72
N VAL A 271 -91.40 -31.43 -15.39
CA VAL A 271 -90.13 -31.86 -14.78
C VAL A 271 -89.05 -30.84 -15.14
N GLY A 272 -88.34 -30.33 -14.13
CA GLY A 272 -87.30 -29.31 -14.28
C GLY A 272 -85.96 -29.83 -14.82
N THR A 273 -85.14 -28.92 -15.33
CA THR A 273 -83.80 -29.17 -15.89
C THR A 273 -82.77 -28.16 -15.39
N ASP A 274 -81.50 -28.58 -15.33
CA ASP A 274 -80.37 -27.74 -14.87
C ASP A 274 -80.06 -26.57 -15.84
N ASP A 275 -79.91 -25.38 -15.29
CA ASP A 275 -79.45 -24.15 -15.94
C ASP A 275 -78.09 -23.71 -15.37
N THR A 276 -77.13 -23.38 -16.23
CA THR A 276 -75.76 -23.05 -15.75
C THR A 276 -75.68 -21.67 -15.06
N PRO A 277 -74.87 -21.51 -14.00
CA PRO A 277 -74.65 -20.22 -13.36
C PRO A 277 -73.98 -19.23 -14.31
N VAL A 278 -74.34 -17.95 -14.16
CA VAL A 278 -73.84 -16.84 -14.98
C VAL A 278 -73.03 -15.88 -14.12
N ILE A 279 -71.75 -15.68 -14.44
CA ILE A 279 -70.93 -14.63 -13.81
C ILE A 279 -71.42 -13.27 -14.30
N THR A 280 -71.80 -12.40 -13.35
CA THR A 280 -72.35 -11.06 -13.60
C THR A 280 -71.33 -9.95 -13.41
N SER A 281 -70.21 -10.21 -12.72
CA SER A 281 -69.12 -9.24 -12.61
C SER A 281 -68.37 -9.09 -13.94
N PRO A 282 -67.88 -7.88 -14.29
CA PRO A 282 -66.96 -7.71 -15.40
C PRO A 282 -65.64 -8.43 -15.12
N THR A 283 -64.85 -8.68 -16.17
CA THR A 283 -63.47 -9.22 -16.03
C THR A 283 -62.69 -8.39 -15.01
N GLN A 284 -62.10 -9.06 -14.04
CA GLN A 284 -61.42 -8.43 -12.92
C GLN A 284 -59.94 -8.24 -13.25
N ALA A 285 -59.41 -7.03 -13.01
CA ALA A 285 -58.01 -6.72 -13.17
C ALA A 285 -57.54 -5.78 -12.06
N ALA A 286 -56.35 -6.03 -11.52
CA ALA A 286 -55.65 -5.15 -10.58
C ALA A 286 -54.23 -4.90 -11.05
N ALA A 287 -53.74 -3.68 -10.81
CA ALA A 287 -52.35 -3.32 -11.00
C ALA A 287 -51.72 -3.02 -9.65
N ILE A 288 -50.59 -3.65 -9.37
CA ILE A 288 -49.75 -3.39 -8.21
C ILE A 288 -48.37 -2.98 -8.71
N THR A 289 -47.66 -2.23 -7.89
CA THR A 289 -46.26 -1.89 -8.11
C THR A 289 -45.51 -2.48 -6.94
N GLU A 290 -44.43 -3.17 -7.25
CA GLU A 290 -43.45 -3.61 -6.25
C GLU A 290 -43.01 -2.43 -5.35
N HIS A 291 -42.64 -2.70 -4.11
CA HIS A 291 -42.14 -1.69 -3.20
C HIS A 291 -40.73 -1.22 -3.61
N VAL A 292 -40.63 0.10 -3.83
CA VAL A 292 -39.39 0.75 -4.27
C VAL A 292 -38.23 0.49 -3.31
N GLY A 293 -37.15 -0.11 -3.83
CA GLY A 293 -35.81 -0.12 -3.22
C GLY A 293 -35.71 -0.93 -1.92
N THR A 294 -36.47 -2.02 -1.78
CA THR A 294 -36.44 -2.87 -0.60
C THR A 294 -36.23 -4.34 -0.92
N THR A 295 -35.09 -4.66 -1.55
CA THR A 295 -34.63 -6.02 -1.79
C THR A 295 -34.84 -6.96 -0.59
N GLY A 296 -35.48 -8.10 -0.83
CA GLY A 296 -35.74 -9.12 0.18
C GLY A 296 -36.90 -8.81 1.12
N SER A 297 -37.68 -7.76 0.86
CA SER A 297 -38.82 -7.34 1.67
C SER A 297 -39.87 -8.45 1.79
N VAL A 298 -40.35 -8.64 3.03
CA VAL A 298 -41.42 -9.58 3.36
C VAL A 298 -42.78 -8.91 3.45
N ILE A 299 -42.84 -7.59 3.21
CA ILE A 299 -44.10 -6.84 3.12
C ILE A 299 -44.89 -7.40 1.93
N SER A 300 -46.19 -7.56 2.08
CA SER A 300 -46.99 -8.15 1.00
C SER A 300 -47.54 -7.08 0.06
N ASP A 301 -47.36 -7.28 -1.23
CA ASP A 301 -48.14 -6.60 -2.26
C ASP A 301 -49.54 -7.19 -2.30
N THR A 302 -50.53 -6.32 -2.17
CA THR A 302 -51.92 -6.75 -2.03
C THR A 302 -52.83 -6.11 -3.06
N ALA A 303 -53.80 -6.89 -3.52
CA ALA A 303 -54.92 -6.44 -4.35
C ALA A 303 -56.18 -7.21 -3.95
N SER A 304 -57.35 -6.67 -4.23
CA SER A 304 -58.62 -7.33 -3.91
C SER A 304 -59.72 -6.96 -4.89
N GLY A 305 -60.74 -7.81 -4.97
CA GLY A 305 -61.95 -7.57 -5.74
C GLY A 305 -63.00 -8.61 -5.42
N THR A 306 -64.07 -8.66 -6.22
CA THR A 306 -65.19 -9.56 -5.98
C THR A 306 -65.69 -10.12 -7.30
N VAL A 307 -65.89 -11.44 -7.36
CA VAL A 307 -66.61 -12.10 -8.44
C VAL A 307 -68.06 -12.26 -8.00
N THR A 308 -69.01 -11.84 -8.83
CA THR A 308 -70.46 -11.99 -8.59
C THR A 308 -71.07 -12.86 -9.68
N PHE A 309 -72.05 -13.67 -9.33
CA PHE A 309 -72.75 -14.56 -10.25
C PHE A 309 -74.24 -14.64 -9.91
N THR A 310 -75.04 -15.17 -10.82
CA THR A 310 -76.48 -15.43 -10.68
C THR A 310 -76.77 -16.83 -11.17
N ASP A 311 -77.74 -17.50 -10.55
CA ASP A 311 -78.30 -18.76 -11.01
C ASP A 311 -79.83 -18.57 -11.10
N VAL A 312 -80.53 -19.35 -11.91
CA VAL A 312 -82.00 -19.31 -11.98
C VAL A 312 -82.64 -20.51 -11.27
N ASP A 313 -81.89 -21.58 -11.06
CA ASP A 313 -82.30 -22.73 -10.26
C ASP A 313 -82.29 -22.37 -8.78
N LEU A 314 -83.48 -22.06 -8.23
CA LEU A 314 -83.60 -21.49 -6.88
C LEU A 314 -83.12 -22.44 -5.77
N SER A 315 -83.02 -23.73 -6.06
CA SER A 315 -82.62 -24.78 -5.11
C SER A 315 -81.11 -24.97 -5.02
N ASP A 316 -80.36 -24.40 -5.96
CA ASP A 316 -78.95 -24.71 -6.17
C ASP A 316 -78.03 -24.10 -5.11
N THR A 317 -76.87 -24.72 -4.96
CA THR A 317 -75.82 -24.29 -4.03
C THR A 317 -74.50 -24.22 -4.76
N HIS A 318 -73.72 -23.18 -4.51
CA HIS A 318 -72.53 -22.94 -5.31
C HIS A 318 -71.23 -23.18 -4.55
N THR A 319 -70.17 -23.48 -5.29
CA THR A 319 -68.80 -23.30 -4.83
C THR A 319 -68.03 -22.39 -5.76
N VAL A 320 -67.10 -21.64 -5.19
CA VAL A 320 -66.17 -20.80 -5.94
C VAL A 320 -64.75 -21.25 -5.64
N THR A 321 -63.97 -21.53 -6.68
CA THR A 321 -62.59 -22.05 -6.55
C THR A 321 -61.61 -21.30 -7.45
N VAL A 322 -60.31 -21.40 -7.12
CA VAL A 322 -59.21 -20.91 -7.96
C VAL A 322 -58.62 -22.11 -8.70
N ALA A 323 -58.94 -22.24 -9.99
CA ALA A 323 -58.63 -23.42 -10.78
C ALA A 323 -57.19 -23.45 -11.32
N GLY A 324 -56.56 -22.29 -11.48
CA GLY A 324 -55.22 -22.20 -12.04
C GLY A 324 -54.63 -20.79 -12.00
N VAL A 325 -53.31 -20.71 -12.18
CA VAL A 325 -52.57 -19.46 -12.38
C VAL A 325 -51.55 -19.61 -13.50
N THR A 326 -51.44 -18.59 -14.35
CA THR A 326 -50.42 -18.48 -15.42
C THR A 326 -49.76 -17.10 -15.39
N GLY A 327 -48.44 -17.06 -15.54
CA GLY A 327 -47.68 -15.81 -15.66
C GLY A 327 -47.33 -15.48 -17.11
N THR A 328 -47.35 -14.20 -17.47
CA THR A 328 -46.88 -13.65 -18.76
C THR A 328 -46.09 -12.37 -18.54
N GLY A 329 -45.26 -11.96 -19.51
CA GLY A 329 -44.30 -10.87 -19.32
C GLY A 329 -42.95 -11.40 -18.83
N VAL A 330 -42.34 -10.75 -17.86
CA VAL A 330 -41.07 -11.21 -17.25
C VAL A 330 -41.38 -12.28 -16.21
N THR A 331 -40.97 -13.53 -16.48
CA THR A 331 -41.39 -14.71 -15.70
C THR A 331 -40.23 -15.52 -15.15
N ALA A 332 -38.98 -15.11 -15.42
CA ALA A 332 -37.78 -15.88 -15.09
C ALA A 332 -37.55 -16.06 -13.58
N GLY A 333 -38.01 -15.10 -12.75
CA GLY A 333 -37.91 -15.16 -11.29
C GLY A 333 -39.14 -15.71 -10.56
N LEU A 334 -40.16 -16.18 -11.28
CA LEU A 334 -41.39 -16.69 -10.64
C LEU A 334 -41.13 -17.96 -9.82
N PRO A 335 -41.79 -18.10 -8.64
CA PRO A 335 -41.73 -19.32 -7.85
C PRO A 335 -42.60 -20.42 -8.46
N SER A 336 -42.68 -21.57 -7.78
CA SER A 336 -43.51 -22.69 -8.21
C SER A 336 -44.98 -22.30 -8.37
N GLN A 337 -45.70 -22.98 -9.28
CA GLN A 337 -47.13 -22.74 -9.49
C GLN A 337 -47.97 -22.90 -8.21
N ALA A 338 -47.59 -23.81 -7.32
CA ALA A 338 -48.25 -23.98 -6.01
C ALA A 338 -48.09 -22.75 -5.11
N THR A 339 -46.92 -22.12 -5.12
CA THR A 339 -46.67 -20.86 -4.40
C THR A 339 -47.51 -19.74 -4.98
N MET A 340 -47.54 -19.60 -6.31
CA MET A 340 -48.36 -18.57 -6.96
C MET A 340 -49.86 -18.76 -6.67
N LEU A 341 -50.38 -19.99 -6.74
CA LEU A 341 -51.78 -20.28 -6.38
C LEU A 341 -52.11 -19.87 -4.94
N SER A 342 -51.16 -20.00 -4.00
CA SER A 342 -51.37 -19.61 -2.60
C SER A 342 -51.49 -18.09 -2.39
N TRP A 343 -51.06 -17.27 -3.36
CA TRP A 343 -51.15 -15.81 -3.26
C TRP A 343 -52.58 -15.29 -3.43
N LEU A 344 -53.45 -16.02 -4.15
CA LEU A 344 -54.84 -15.62 -4.31
C LEU A 344 -55.74 -16.49 -3.43
N SER A 345 -56.42 -15.85 -2.47
CA SER A 345 -57.37 -16.51 -1.58
C SER A 345 -58.78 -16.00 -1.80
N LEU A 346 -59.75 -16.90 -1.64
CA LEU A 346 -61.17 -16.60 -1.70
C LEU A 346 -61.72 -16.41 -0.29
N GLY A 347 -62.56 -15.39 -0.13
CA GLY A 347 -63.28 -15.09 1.10
C GLY A 347 -64.48 -16.02 1.30
N THR A 348 -65.27 -15.73 2.33
CA THR A 348 -66.52 -16.44 2.57
C THR A 348 -67.48 -16.24 1.40
N LEU A 349 -67.95 -17.33 0.80
CA LEU A 349 -68.99 -17.29 -0.20
C LEU A 349 -70.28 -16.72 0.41
N ALA A 350 -70.78 -15.64 -0.18
CA ALA A 350 -72.12 -15.13 0.09
C ALA A 350 -73.07 -15.69 -0.96
N ASP A 351 -73.71 -16.81 -0.61
CA ASP A 351 -74.71 -17.49 -1.43
C ASP A 351 -76.09 -17.31 -0.76
N SER A 352 -77.04 -16.69 -1.46
CA SER A 352 -78.39 -16.53 -0.92
C SER A 352 -79.18 -17.81 -1.13
N THR A 353 -79.71 -18.42 -0.05
CA THR A 353 -80.66 -19.53 -0.17
C THR A 353 -81.90 -19.07 -0.96
N GLY A 354 -82.18 -19.72 -2.08
CA GLY A 354 -83.14 -19.26 -3.10
C GLY A 354 -82.49 -18.75 -4.39
N GLY A 355 -81.19 -19.03 -4.61
CA GLY A 355 -80.50 -19.10 -5.90
C GLY A 355 -80.87 -18.06 -6.96
N VAL A 356 -80.62 -16.76 -6.71
CA VAL A 356 -80.59 -15.75 -7.79
C VAL A 356 -79.27 -15.00 -7.86
N THR A 357 -78.54 -14.87 -6.75
CA THR A 357 -77.27 -14.10 -6.71
C THR A 357 -76.28 -14.68 -5.71
N GLY A 358 -75.03 -14.88 -6.14
CA GLY A 358 -73.91 -15.21 -5.28
C GLY A 358 -72.71 -14.27 -5.48
N SER A 359 -71.85 -14.17 -4.48
CA SER A 359 -70.61 -13.41 -4.58
C SER A 359 -69.48 -14.00 -3.74
N SER A 360 -68.26 -13.93 -4.27
CA SER A 360 -67.05 -14.33 -3.57
C SER A 360 -65.98 -13.24 -3.71
N HIS A 361 -65.54 -12.72 -2.57
CA HIS A 361 -64.44 -11.76 -2.50
C HIS A 361 -63.12 -12.49 -2.70
N TRP A 362 -62.18 -11.93 -3.45
CA TRP A 362 -60.83 -12.46 -3.59
C TRP A 362 -59.80 -11.47 -3.06
N THR A 363 -58.71 -12.00 -2.52
CA THR A 363 -57.53 -11.22 -2.11
C THR A 363 -56.28 -11.84 -2.69
N PHE A 364 -55.45 -11.01 -3.31
CA PHE A 364 -54.11 -11.31 -3.72
C PHE A 364 -53.12 -10.79 -2.66
N SER A 365 -52.16 -11.60 -2.27
CA SER A 365 -51.12 -11.27 -1.29
C SER A 365 -49.85 -12.08 -1.59
N ALA A 366 -48.82 -11.41 -2.12
CA ALA A 366 -47.51 -11.99 -2.36
C ALA A 366 -46.46 -11.16 -1.62
N ALA A 367 -45.43 -11.79 -1.04
CA ALA A 367 -44.32 -11.03 -0.44
C ALA A 367 -43.56 -10.30 -1.56
N ASP A 368 -43.25 -9.03 -1.32
CA ASP A 368 -42.56 -8.10 -2.23
C ASP A 368 -41.31 -8.73 -2.87
N LYS A 369 -40.49 -9.41 -2.06
CA LYS A 369 -39.31 -10.18 -2.53
C LYS A 369 -39.55 -11.22 -3.62
N SER A 370 -40.81 -11.56 -3.87
CA SER A 370 -41.18 -12.47 -4.95
C SER A 370 -41.14 -11.78 -6.30
N PHE A 371 -40.93 -10.46 -6.33
CA PHE A 371 -40.89 -9.61 -7.50
C PHE A 371 -39.55 -8.89 -7.69
N ASP A 372 -38.63 -8.90 -6.70
CA ASP A 372 -37.28 -8.25 -6.71
C ASP A 372 -36.44 -8.48 -7.99
N TYR A 373 -36.84 -9.39 -8.86
CA TYR A 373 -36.18 -9.66 -10.13
C TYR A 373 -36.66 -8.76 -11.28
N LEU A 374 -37.71 -7.97 -11.07
CA LEU A 374 -38.36 -7.13 -12.07
C LEU A 374 -37.76 -5.73 -12.02
N ALA A 375 -36.93 -5.40 -13.01
CA ALA A 375 -36.35 -4.07 -13.08
C ALA A 375 -37.42 -2.98 -13.29
N ALA A 376 -37.00 -1.72 -13.10
CA ALA A 376 -37.88 -0.57 -13.20
C ALA A 376 -38.68 -0.51 -14.51
N GLY A 377 -39.99 -0.66 -14.39
CA GLY A 377 -40.92 -0.59 -15.53
C GLY A 377 -41.15 -1.91 -16.26
N GLU A 378 -40.42 -2.98 -15.92
CA GLU A 378 -40.77 -4.34 -16.32
C GLU A 378 -42.12 -4.75 -15.75
N LYS A 379 -42.80 -5.68 -16.43
CA LYS A 379 -44.14 -6.11 -16.05
C LYS A 379 -44.28 -7.62 -16.05
N LEU A 380 -44.87 -8.11 -14.97
CA LEU A 380 -45.38 -9.46 -14.82
C LEU A 380 -46.91 -9.40 -14.74
N THR A 381 -47.60 -10.21 -15.52
CA THR A 381 -49.05 -10.38 -15.39
C THR A 381 -49.38 -11.82 -15.00
N LEU A 382 -49.95 -11.97 -13.80
CA LEU A 382 -50.50 -13.23 -13.28
C LEU A 382 -51.99 -13.30 -13.58
N THR A 383 -52.45 -14.36 -14.25
CA THR A 383 -53.86 -14.60 -14.55
C THR A 383 -54.36 -15.79 -13.74
N TYR A 384 -55.27 -15.54 -12.80
CA TYR A 384 -55.94 -16.56 -11.98
C TYR A 384 -57.29 -16.90 -12.61
N LEU A 385 -57.60 -18.19 -12.76
CA LEU A 385 -58.89 -18.64 -13.27
C LEU A 385 -59.83 -18.92 -12.08
N ILE A 386 -60.91 -18.15 -11.96
CA ILE A 386 -61.93 -18.36 -10.92
C ILE A 386 -63.09 -19.16 -11.54
N GLU A 387 -63.46 -20.27 -10.91
CA GLU A 387 -64.55 -21.14 -11.34
C GLU A 387 -65.71 -21.06 -10.33
N VAL A 388 -66.94 -20.99 -10.85
CA VAL A 388 -68.19 -21.12 -10.11
C VAL A 388 -68.89 -22.40 -10.58
N ASP A 389 -69.21 -23.29 -9.64
CA ASP A 389 -69.80 -24.62 -9.86
C ASP A 389 -71.09 -24.73 -9.03
N ASP A 390 -72.20 -25.10 -9.68
CA ASP A 390 -73.56 -25.25 -9.09
C ASP A 390 -73.83 -26.65 -8.48
N HIS A 391 -72.88 -27.57 -8.63
CA HIS A 391 -72.95 -28.98 -8.24
C HIS A 391 -73.97 -29.86 -8.97
N HIS A 392 -74.61 -29.36 -10.01
CA HIS A 392 -75.60 -30.09 -10.80
C HIS A 392 -75.23 -30.21 -12.29
N GLY A 393 -74.20 -29.51 -12.74
CA GLY A 393 -73.57 -29.73 -14.04
C GLY A 393 -73.05 -28.47 -14.72
N GLY A 394 -73.44 -27.29 -14.25
CA GLY A 394 -72.98 -26.01 -14.73
C GLY A 394 -71.71 -25.52 -14.02
N VAL A 395 -70.69 -25.26 -14.84
CA VAL A 395 -69.45 -24.61 -14.39
C VAL A 395 -69.14 -23.45 -15.33
N VAL A 396 -68.93 -22.27 -14.75
CA VAL A 396 -68.54 -21.06 -15.48
C VAL A 396 -67.24 -20.51 -14.89
N SER A 397 -66.39 -19.92 -15.74
CA SER A 397 -65.11 -19.39 -15.30
C SER A 397 -64.86 -17.95 -15.78
N GLN A 398 -64.10 -17.19 -14.98
CA GLN A 398 -63.65 -15.84 -15.32
C GLN A 398 -62.19 -15.63 -14.87
N PRO A 399 -61.34 -15.02 -15.72
CA PRO A 399 -59.99 -14.67 -15.31
C PRO A 399 -59.96 -13.44 -14.40
N VAL A 400 -59.10 -13.48 -13.38
CA VAL A 400 -58.65 -12.35 -12.54
C VAL A 400 -57.18 -12.09 -12.85
N THR A 401 -56.85 -10.92 -13.40
CA THR A 401 -55.46 -10.58 -13.77
C THR A 401 -54.83 -9.62 -12.78
N ILE A 402 -53.66 -9.96 -12.25
CA ILE A 402 -52.81 -9.10 -11.42
C ILE A 402 -51.59 -8.70 -12.25
N THR A 403 -51.44 -7.41 -12.54
CA THR A 403 -50.24 -6.88 -13.21
C THR A 403 -49.33 -6.22 -12.18
N VAL A 404 -48.14 -6.79 -12.01
CA VAL A 404 -47.05 -6.24 -11.19
C VAL A 404 -46.15 -5.41 -12.09
N THR A 405 -45.86 -4.18 -11.68
CA THR A 405 -44.81 -3.35 -12.30
C THR A 405 -43.60 -3.32 -11.38
N GLY A 406 -42.45 -3.70 -11.91
CA GLY A 406 -41.17 -3.70 -11.20
C GLY A 406 -40.66 -2.31 -10.88
N THR A 407 -39.85 -2.24 -9.84
CA THR A 407 -39.11 -1.06 -9.39
C THR A 407 -37.61 -1.33 -9.53
N ASN A 408 -36.76 -0.34 -9.26
CA ASN A 408 -35.33 -0.56 -9.25
C ASN A 408 -34.89 -0.96 -7.84
N ASP A 409 -34.20 -2.07 -7.72
CA ASP A 409 -33.39 -2.42 -6.57
C ASP A 409 -31.97 -1.91 -6.76
N THR A 410 -31.30 -1.46 -5.70
CA THR A 410 -29.92 -1.01 -5.83
C THR A 410 -28.97 -2.21 -5.75
N PRO A 411 -27.87 -2.26 -6.53
CA PRO A 411 -26.86 -3.28 -6.38
C PRO A 411 -26.36 -3.36 -4.94
N THR A 412 -25.83 -4.51 -4.55
CA THR A 412 -25.21 -4.74 -3.25
C THR A 412 -23.80 -5.33 -3.41
N PHE A 413 -22.86 -4.98 -2.53
CA PHE A 413 -21.54 -5.61 -2.55
C PHE A 413 -21.61 -7.03 -1.98
N ALA A 414 -21.05 -7.98 -2.72
CA ALA A 414 -20.91 -9.39 -2.29
C ALA A 414 -19.56 -9.65 -1.60
N SER A 415 -18.58 -8.74 -1.77
CA SER A 415 -17.27 -8.76 -1.11
C SER A 415 -17.16 -7.68 -0.04
N ALA A 416 -16.34 -7.92 0.99
CA ALA A 416 -15.86 -6.84 1.86
C ALA A 416 -15.00 -5.83 1.07
N PRO A 417 -14.76 -4.62 1.61
CA PRO A 417 -13.81 -3.67 1.03
C PRO A 417 -12.45 -4.32 0.74
N GLY A 418 -11.87 -4.04 -0.43
CA GLY A 418 -10.59 -4.62 -0.82
C GLY A 418 -9.45 -3.97 -0.04
N THR A 419 -8.57 -4.77 0.55
CA THR A 419 -7.34 -4.26 1.19
C THR A 419 -6.13 -5.03 0.70
N ALA A 420 -5.04 -4.31 0.43
CA ALA A 420 -3.74 -4.89 0.12
C ALA A 420 -2.63 -4.10 0.80
N ALA A 421 -1.64 -4.81 1.34
CA ALA A 421 -0.42 -4.20 1.86
C ALA A 421 0.74 -4.64 0.97
N ILE A 422 1.52 -3.66 0.50
CA ILE A 422 2.71 -3.89 -0.33
C ILE A 422 3.89 -3.18 0.32
N PRO A 423 5.04 -3.85 0.47
CA PRO A 423 6.27 -3.15 0.79
C PRO A 423 6.78 -2.43 -0.46
N GLU A 424 7.30 -1.23 -0.26
CA GLU A 424 8.28 -0.64 -1.16
C GLU A 424 9.51 -1.55 -1.29
N GLN A 425 10.20 -1.55 -2.43
CA GLN A 425 11.38 -2.40 -2.61
C GLN A 425 12.62 -1.77 -1.96
N PRO A 426 13.29 -2.49 -1.05
CA PRO A 426 14.50 -1.96 -0.41
C PRO A 426 15.66 -1.83 -1.41
N ASP A 427 16.45 -0.78 -1.25
CA ASP A 427 17.65 -0.47 -2.04
C ASP A 427 17.42 -0.35 -3.57
N GLU A 428 16.22 0.09 -3.99
CA GLU A 428 15.85 0.26 -5.40
C GLU A 428 15.59 1.73 -5.78
N THR A 429 16.18 2.71 -5.09
CA THR A 429 16.04 4.14 -5.37
C THR A 429 15.98 4.49 -6.87
N GLY A 430 14.89 5.12 -7.29
CA GLY A 430 14.63 5.54 -8.67
C GLY A 430 14.13 4.43 -9.60
N SER A 431 13.85 3.23 -9.08
CA SER A 431 13.41 2.08 -9.88
C SER A 431 12.10 2.34 -10.60
N SER A 432 11.98 1.79 -11.81
CA SER A 432 10.73 1.79 -12.57
C SER A 432 9.98 0.47 -12.43
N LYS A 433 10.47 -0.45 -11.59
CA LYS A 433 9.75 -1.70 -11.36
C LYS A 433 8.44 -1.38 -10.63
N PRO A 434 7.33 -2.00 -11.03
CA PRO A 434 6.06 -1.70 -10.40
C PRO A 434 5.90 -2.48 -9.10
N ASP A 435 5.46 -1.78 -8.05
CA ASP A 435 4.84 -2.41 -6.89
C ASP A 435 3.36 -2.61 -7.16
N GLY A 436 2.95 -3.86 -6.99
CA GLY A 436 1.70 -4.34 -7.52
C GLY A 436 0.88 -5.12 -6.51
N ALA A 437 -0.43 -4.90 -6.55
CA ALA A 437 -1.42 -5.70 -5.87
C ALA A 437 -2.61 -5.95 -6.79
N THR A 438 -3.25 -7.11 -6.66
CA THR A 438 -4.43 -7.47 -7.44
C THR A 438 -5.54 -7.93 -6.51
N GLY A 439 -6.78 -7.68 -6.92
CA GLY A 439 -7.95 -8.25 -6.27
C GLY A 439 -9.18 -8.11 -7.15
N ALA A 440 -10.36 -8.22 -6.56
CA ALA A 440 -11.62 -8.03 -7.26
C ALA A 440 -12.65 -7.35 -6.36
N VAL A 441 -13.56 -6.61 -7.00
CA VAL A 441 -14.82 -6.18 -6.40
C VAL A 441 -15.91 -7.10 -6.94
N THR A 442 -16.68 -7.70 -6.05
CA THR A 442 -17.84 -8.53 -6.41
C THR A 442 -19.11 -7.88 -5.89
N PHE A 443 -20.16 -7.91 -6.69
CA PHE A 443 -21.46 -7.34 -6.39
C PHE A 443 -22.57 -8.29 -6.80
N ALA A 444 -23.78 -8.00 -6.33
CA ALA A 444 -24.98 -8.71 -6.66
C ALA A 444 -26.10 -7.70 -6.92
N ASP A 445 -26.90 -7.96 -7.93
CA ASP A 445 -28.10 -7.20 -8.23
C ASP A 445 -29.24 -8.19 -8.45
N VAL A 446 -30.40 -7.91 -7.88
CA VAL A 446 -31.58 -8.77 -8.01
C VAL A 446 -32.31 -8.50 -9.32
N ASP A 447 -32.19 -7.29 -9.88
CA ASP A 447 -32.78 -6.89 -11.16
C ASP A 447 -32.11 -7.62 -12.34
N LEU A 448 -32.76 -8.66 -12.85
CA LEU A 448 -32.11 -9.59 -13.80
C LEU A 448 -31.78 -8.97 -15.16
N SER A 449 -32.47 -7.89 -15.54
CA SER A 449 -32.23 -7.19 -16.81
C SER A 449 -31.14 -6.14 -16.75
N ASP A 450 -30.65 -5.82 -15.55
CA ASP A 450 -29.75 -4.70 -15.36
C ASP A 450 -28.36 -4.98 -15.94
N ILE A 451 -27.71 -3.89 -16.31
CA ILE A 451 -26.33 -3.89 -16.80
C ILE A 451 -25.52 -2.99 -15.90
N HIS A 452 -24.30 -3.41 -15.58
CA HIS A 452 -23.49 -2.70 -14.62
C HIS A 452 -22.29 -2.05 -15.29
N THR A 453 -21.90 -0.89 -14.77
CA THR A 453 -20.57 -0.34 -14.98
C THR A 453 -19.84 -0.23 -13.66
N VAL A 454 -18.56 -0.54 -13.68
CA VAL A 454 -17.66 -0.36 -12.54
C VAL A 454 -16.66 0.74 -12.91
N SER A 455 -16.49 1.72 -12.03
CA SER A 455 -15.58 2.85 -12.25
C SER A 455 -14.80 3.18 -10.97
N ILE A 456 -13.63 3.81 -11.15
CA ILE A 456 -12.84 4.36 -10.04
C ILE A 456 -13.08 5.87 -10.06
N THR A 457 -13.65 6.43 -9.01
CA THR A 457 -14.16 7.81 -9.00
C THR A 457 -13.30 8.79 -8.21
N GLY A 458 -12.37 8.28 -7.40
CA GLY A 458 -11.41 9.12 -6.66
C GLY A 458 -10.41 8.30 -5.86
N VAL A 459 -9.37 8.98 -5.37
CA VAL A 459 -8.37 8.42 -4.46
C VAL A 459 -8.16 9.39 -3.29
N ALA A 460 -8.09 8.86 -2.07
CA ALA A 460 -7.77 9.64 -0.87
C ALA A 460 -6.47 9.12 -0.26
N GLU A 461 -5.59 10.04 0.12
CA GLU A 461 -4.25 9.75 0.62
C GLU A 461 -4.17 10.03 2.13
N SER A 462 -3.48 9.17 2.87
CA SER A 462 -3.22 9.37 4.31
C SER A 462 -1.93 8.66 4.74
N GLY A 463 -1.41 9.01 5.92
CA GLY A 463 -0.09 8.55 6.37
C GLY A 463 1.00 9.54 5.96
N THR A 464 2.15 9.05 5.49
CA THR A 464 3.25 9.88 4.97
C THR A 464 3.00 10.18 3.49
N THR A 465 2.54 11.39 3.19
CA THR A 465 2.19 11.84 1.82
C THR A 465 3.16 12.87 1.25
N THR A 466 4.10 13.38 2.05
CA THR A 466 5.11 14.33 1.60
C THR A 466 6.18 13.56 0.82
N GLY A 467 6.25 13.76 -0.50
CA GLY A 467 7.11 12.98 -1.41
C GLY A 467 6.32 12.25 -2.51
N LEU A 468 5.01 12.06 -2.30
CA LEU A 468 4.11 11.50 -3.31
C LEU A 468 3.96 12.47 -4.52
N PRO A 469 3.81 11.97 -5.76
CA PRO A 469 3.54 12.83 -6.91
C PRO A 469 2.33 13.74 -6.69
N GLU A 470 2.48 15.06 -6.90
CA GLU A 470 1.43 16.05 -6.62
C GLU A 470 0.17 15.93 -7.50
N ASP A 471 0.21 15.14 -8.57
CA ASP A 471 -0.90 14.97 -9.49
C ASP A 471 -1.78 13.78 -9.10
N GLU A 472 -2.93 14.09 -8.49
CA GLU A 472 -3.98 13.12 -8.12
C GLU A 472 -4.39 12.23 -9.30
N SER A 473 -4.34 12.73 -10.54
CA SER A 473 -4.68 11.92 -11.73
C SER A 473 -3.65 10.83 -12.01
N THR A 474 -2.39 11.05 -11.65
CA THR A 474 -1.33 10.04 -11.73
C THR A 474 -1.56 8.93 -10.71
N VAL A 475 -1.85 9.30 -9.46
CA VAL A 475 -2.14 8.34 -8.37
C VAL A 475 -3.42 7.56 -8.64
N LEU A 476 -4.46 8.21 -9.16
CA LEU A 476 -5.72 7.59 -9.56
C LEU A 476 -5.51 6.50 -10.63
N ASN A 477 -4.60 6.74 -11.58
CA ASN A 477 -4.29 5.81 -12.68
C ASN A 477 -3.45 4.59 -12.26
N TRP A 478 -2.88 4.55 -11.05
CA TRP A 478 -2.19 3.37 -10.56
C TRP A 478 -3.15 2.20 -10.31
N LEU A 479 -4.42 2.47 -10.00
CA LEU A 479 -5.44 1.44 -9.92
C LEU A 479 -6.18 1.34 -11.26
N SER A 480 -6.18 0.16 -11.84
CA SER A 480 -6.85 -0.15 -13.10
C SER A 480 -7.89 -1.25 -12.93
N LEU A 481 -8.99 -1.16 -13.68
CA LEU A 481 -10.02 -2.21 -13.72
C LEU A 481 -9.74 -3.17 -14.89
N GLY A 482 -9.95 -4.46 -14.64
CA GLY A 482 -9.83 -5.52 -15.64
C GLY A 482 -11.09 -5.66 -16.51
N THR A 483 -11.46 -6.91 -16.82
CA THR A 483 -12.67 -7.21 -17.61
C THR A 483 -13.88 -7.42 -16.71
N LEU A 484 -15.00 -6.76 -17.00
CA LEU A 484 -16.22 -6.93 -16.22
C LEU A 484 -16.83 -8.29 -16.55
N THR A 485 -17.03 -9.10 -15.53
CA THR A 485 -17.86 -10.30 -15.62
C THR A 485 -19.20 -9.96 -14.99
N ASP A 486 -20.12 -9.52 -15.84
CA ASP A 486 -21.50 -9.22 -15.47
C ASP A 486 -22.41 -10.20 -16.22
N SER A 487 -23.04 -11.11 -15.48
CA SER A 487 -23.95 -12.06 -16.10
C SER A 487 -25.23 -11.33 -16.45
N THR A 488 -25.41 -10.96 -17.72
CA THR A 488 -26.72 -10.51 -18.21
C THR A 488 -27.76 -11.60 -17.91
N GLY A 489 -28.73 -11.33 -17.03
CA GLY A 489 -29.69 -12.34 -16.54
C GLY A 489 -29.27 -13.11 -15.27
N GLY A 490 -28.23 -12.69 -14.56
CA GLY A 490 -27.79 -13.34 -13.33
C GLY A 490 -27.50 -12.35 -12.20
N VAL A 491 -27.66 -12.80 -10.96
CA VAL A 491 -27.67 -11.94 -9.78
C VAL A 491 -26.29 -11.53 -9.25
N THR A 492 -25.21 -11.77 -10.01
CA THR A 492 -23.84 -11.54 -9.52
C THR A 492 -22.93 -10.97 -10.60
N GLY A 493 -22.13 -9.98 -10.24
CA GLY A 493 -21.06 -9.44 -11.08
C GLY A 493 -19.72 -9.38 -10.35
N SER A 494 -18.64 -9.38 -11.13
CA SER A 494 -17.28 -9.24 -10.60
C SER A 494 -16.38 -8.47 -11.56
N GLN A 495 -15.59 -7.56 -11.00
CA GLN A 495 -14.57 -6.82 -11.71
C GLN A 495 -13.24 -6.95 -10.96
N SER A 496 -12.24 -7.55 -11.60
CA SER A 496 -10.87 -7.52 -11.07
C SER A 496 -10.28 -6.12 -11.12
N TRP A 497 -9.41 -5.79 -10.18
CA TRP A 497 -8.59 -4.59 -10.17
C TRP A 497 -7.10 -4.94 -10.06
N ASN A 498 -6.25 -4.08 -10.62
CA ASN A 498 -4.80 -4.18 -10.58
C ASN A 498 -4.21 -2.83 -10.19
N PHE A 499 -3.55 -2.78 -9.05
CA PHE A 499 -2.72 -1.67 -8.61
C PHE A 499 -1.30 -1.86 -9.16
N SER A 500 -0.72 -0.82 -9.75
CA SER A 500 0.63 -0.83 -10.30
C SER A 500 1.20 0.59 -10.29
N ALA A 501 2.09 0.88 -9.35
CA ALA A 501 2.83 2.13 -9.27
C ALA A 501 4.33 1.84 -9.39
N ALA A 502 5.11 2.70 -10.05
CA ALA A 502 6.57 2.50 -10.07
C ALA A 502 7.14 2.73 -8.66
N ASP A 503 8.07 1.89 -8.25
CA ASP A 503 8.72 1.88 -6.94
C ASP A 503 9.29 3.25 -6.55
N ARG A 504 9.90 3.97 -7.51
CA ARG A 504 10.37 5.37 -7.32
C ARG A 504 9.38 6.37 -6.73
N ASN A 505 8.08 6.07 -6.81
CA ASN A 505 7.06 6.97 -6.27
C ASN A 505 6.89 6.79 -4.76
N PHE A 506 7.56 5.80 -4.17
CA PHE A 506 7.53 5.47 -2.76
C PHE A 506 8.88 5.68 -2.08
N ASP A 507 9.99 5.84 -2.83
CA ASP A 507 11.40 6.11 -2.40
C ASP A 507 11.59 7.08 -1.21
N TYR A 508 10.57 7.85 -0.88
CA TYR A 508 10.59 8.82 0.20
C TYR A 508 10.17 8.23 1.56
N LEU A 509 9.65 7.01 1.59
CA LEU A 509 9.04 6.38 2.76
C LEU A 509 10.08 5.58 3.55
N ALA A 510 10.54 6.15 4.67
CA ALA A 510 11.47 5.44 5.55
C ALA A 510 10.84 4.23 6.24
N VAL A 511 11.69 3.37 6.80
CA VAL A 511 11.27 2.19 7.58
C VAL A 511 10.30 2.57 8.70
N GLY A 512 9.10 1.98 8.64
CA GLY A 512 8.05 2.21 9.63
C GLY A 512 7.07 3.32 9.26
N GLU A 513 7.36 4.08 8.19
CA GLU A 513 6.39 4.96 7.56
C GLU A 513 5.40 4.16 6.69
N THR A 514 4.21 4.72 6.51
CA THR A 514 3.18 4.10 5.67
C THR A 514 2.45 5.16 4.87
N LEU A 515 2.23 4.87 3.59
CA LEU A 515 1.30 5.58 2.73
C LEU A 515 0.05 4.72 2.56
N THR A 516 -1.12 5.29 2.78
CA THR A 516 -2.39 4.61 2.54
C THR A 516 -3.19 5.33 1.47
N LEU A 517 -3.38 4.66 0.34
CA LEU A 517 -4.18 5.10 -0.80
C LEU A 517 -5.54 4.41 -0.77
N THR A 518 -6.61 5.18 -0.63
CA THR A 518 -7.99 4.67 -0.58
C THR A 518 -8.72 5.07 -1.85
N TYR A 519 -8.84 4.13 -2.78
CA TYR A 519 -9.57 4.29 -4.03
C TYR A 519 -11.06 4.07 -3.82
N THR A 520 -11.89 4.97 -4.33
CA THR A 520 -13.36 4.81 -4.33
C THR A 520 -13.77 4.09 -5.60
N VAL A 521 -14.28 2.86 -5.46
CA VAL A 521 -14.83 2.08 -6.57
C VAL A 521 -16.35 2.17 -6.53
N GLU A 522 -16.94 2.62 -7.62
CA GLU A 522 -18.37 2.80 -7.81
C GLU A 522 -18.93 1.76 -8.79
N ILE A 523 -20.11 1.23 -8.46
CA ILE A 523 -20.90 0.34 -9.32
C ILE A 523 -22.23 1.03 -9.59
N ASN A 524 -22.58 1.12 -10.87
CA ASN A 524 -23.78 1.80 -11.36
C ASN A 524 -24.59 0.84 -12.23
N ASP A 525 -25.87 0.67 -11.90
CA ASP A 525 -26.84 -0.19 -12.62
C ASP A 525 -27.50 0.50 -13.84
N HIS A 526 -27.20 1.79 -14.05
CA HIS A 526 -27.80 2.68 -15.06
C HIS A 526 -29.30 2.99 -14.91
N HIS A 527 -29.93 2.56 -13.84
CA HIS A 527 -31.36 2.77 -13.55
C HIS A 527 -31.61 3.51 -12.23
N GLY A 528 -30.55 3.86 -11.50
CA GLY A 528 -30.59 4.81 -10.38
C GLY A 528 -29.90 4.29 -9.11
N GLY A 529 -29.52 3.02 -9.08
CA GLY A 529 -28.71 2.42 -8.03
C GLY A 529 -27.22 2.63 -8.27
N VAL A 530 -26.61 3.32 -7.32
CA VAL A 530 -25.17 3.54 -7.28
C VAL A 530 -24.66 3.18 -5.90
N ILE A 531 -23.71 2.25 -5.84
CA ILE A 531 -23.02 1.87 -4.61
C ILE A 531 -21.53 2.12 -4.75
N SER A 532 -20.89 2.51 -3.65
CA SER A 532 -19.45 2.71 -3.61
C SER A 532 -18.82 1.99 -2.42
N GLN A 533 -17.62 1.44 -2.64
CA GLN A 533 -16.80 0.86 -1.58
C GLN A 533 -15.33 1.24 -1.77
N PRO A 534 -14.54 1.29 -0.68
CA PRO A 534 -13.12 1.55 -0.80
C PRO A 534 -12.32 0.31 -1.24
N VAL A 535 -11.29 0.54 -2.03
CA VAL A 535 -10.13 -0.34 -2.20
C VAL A 535 -8.91 0.37 -1.59
N THR A 536 -8.37 -0.17 -0.51
CA THR A 536 -7.27 0.42 0.24
C THR A 536 -5.96 -0.29 -0.07
N ILE A 537 -4.98 0.47 -0.55
CA ILE A 537 -3.59 0.03 -0.75
C ILE A 537 -2.76 0.70 0.34
N THR A 538 -2.12 -0.09 1.19
CA THR A 538 -1.15 0.39 2.18
C THR A 538 0.25 0.04 1.70
N VAL A 539 1.03 1.06 1.40
CA VAL A 539 2.46 0.93 1.11
C VAL A 539 3.22 1.10 2.42
N THR A 540 4.08 0.15 2.76
CA THR A 540 5.00 0.26 3.90
C THR A 540 6.38 0.63 3.39
N GLY A 541 6.96 1.68 3.97
CA GLY A 541 8.30 2.15 3.63
C GLY A 541 9.39 1.13 3.89
N SER A 542 10.41 1.18 3.03
CA SER A 542 11.66 0.43 3.16
C SER A 542 12.79 1.38 3.56
N ASN A 543 14.03 0.89 3.62
CA ASN A 543 15.20 1.74 3.81
C ASN A 543 15.92 1.85 2.47
N ASP A 544 16.27 3.05 2.07
CA ASP A 544 17.18 3.32 0.97
C ASP A 544 18.55 3.72 1.53
N THR A 545 19.61 3.06 1.06
CA THR A 545 20.96 3.39 1.53
C THR A 545 21.40 4.78 1.01
N PRO A 546 22.03 5.65 1.84
CA PRO A 546 22.54 6.93 1.39
C PRO A 546 23.52 6.82 0.21
N ILE A 547 23.50 7.80 -0.67
CA ILE A 547 24.35 7.88 -1.86
C ILE A 547 25.30 9.09 -1.76
N VAL A 548 26.61 8.87 -1.91
CA VAL A 548 27.59 9.96 -1.99
C VAL A 548 27.43 10.71 -3.33
N THR A 549 27.30 12.02 -3.26
CA THR A 549 27.15 12.91 -4.43
C THR A 549 28.38 13.76 -4.72
N SER A 550 29.30 13.89 -3.78
CA SER A 550 30.61 14.49 -4.03
C SER A 550 31.49 13.57 -4.87
N GLY A 551 32.41 14.12 -5.67
CA GLY A 551 33.47 13.32 -6.29
C GLY A 551 34.51 12.85 -5.27
N ALA A 552 35.44 11.99 -5.73
CA ALA A 552 36.53 11.46 -4.90
C ALA A 552 37.31 12.58 -4.20
N GLN A 553 37.50 12.43 -2.89
CA GLN A 553 38.15 13.42 -2.05
C GLN A 553 39.68 13.20 -2.03
N ALA A 554 40.45 14.19 -2.48
CA ALA A 554 41.91 14.12 -2.46
C ALA A 554 42.54 15.49 -2.19
N ALA A 555 43.62 15.51 -1.40
CA ALA A 555 44.46 16.68 -1.18
C ALA A 555 45.95 16.29 -1.21
N THR A 556 46.80 17.20 -1.69
CA THR A 556 48.26 17.06 -1.66
C THR A 556 48.84 18.22 -0.87
N ILE A 557 49.66 17.91 0.12
CA ILE A 557 50.28 18.87 1.03
C ILE A 557 51.80 18.68 0.93
N PRO A 558 52.58 19.74 0.66
CA PRO A 558 54.03 19.68 0.84
C PRO A 558 54.36 19.76 2.32
N GLU A 559 55.25 18.90 2.80
CA GLU A 559 55.97 19.10 4.06
C GLU A 559 56.88 20.36 3.93
N LEU A 560 57.14 21.05 5.05
CA LEU A 560 57.84 22.34 5.04
C LEU A 560 59.35 22.16 5.21
N PRO A 561 60.17 22.50 4.19
CA PRO A 561 61.62 22.33 4.29
C PRO A 561 62.25 23.21 5.36
N ASP A 562 63.29 22.67 5.99
CA ASP A 562 64.16 23.32 6.98
C ASP A 562 63.42 23.74 8.26
N THR A 563 62.34 23.05 8.62
CA THR A 563 61.56 23.33 9.84
C THR A 563 61.41 22.14 10.78
N THR A 564 62.54 21.49 11.08
CA THR A 564 62.60 20.41 12.08
C THR A 564 61.89 20.76 13.40
N ASP A 565 61.14 19.81 13.94
CA ASP A 565 60.35 19.92 15.18
C ASP A 565 59.27 21.03 15.14
N SER A 566 58.83 21.43 13.94
CA SER A 566 57.78 22.43 13.77
C SER A 566 56.40 21.92 14.19
N LEU A 567 55.82 22.63 15.16
CA LEU A 567 54.43 22.41 15.59
C LEU A 567 53.39 23.08 14.69
N LYS A 568 53.82 23.75 13.61
CA LYS A 568 52.89 24.39 12.69
C LYS A 568 52.11 23.30 11.95
N PRO A 569 50.77 23.39 11.86
CA PRO A 569 50.00 22.34 11.23
C PRO A 569 50.05 22.43 9.71
N ASP A 570 50.29 21.29 9.10
CA ASP A 570 49.99 20.99 7.71
C ASP A 570 48.53 20.59 7.58
N GLY A 571 47.81 21.27 6.68
CA GLY A 571 46.37 21.16 6.64
C GLY A 571 45.76 21.21 5.25
N ALA A 572 44.66 20.50 5.13
CA ALA A 572 43.78 20.51 3.97
C ALA A 572 42.33 20.43 4.42
N THR A 573 41.40 20.91 3.59
CA THR A 573 39.97 20.79 3.85
C THR A 573 39.26 20.27 2.62
N GLY A 574 38.12 19.63 2.83
CA GLY A 574 37.21 19.22 1.76
C GLY A 574 35.79 19.04 2.28
N THR A 575 34.92 18.49 1.45
CA THR A 575 33.50 18.35 1.79
C THR A 575 32.94 17.12 1.11
N VAL A 576 32.40 16.22 1.92
CA VAL A 576 31.60 15.10 1.44
C VAL A 576 30.15 15.55 1.41
N THR A 577 29.51 15.37 0.27
CA THR A 577 28.07 15.60 0.10
C THR A 577 27.42 14.26 -0.23
N PHE A 578 26.22 14.04 0.29
CA PHE A 578 25.45 12.83 0.07
C PHE A 578 23.98 13.19 -0.11
N THR A 579 23.23 12.24 -0.64
CA THR A 579 21.77 12.30 -0.73
C THR A 579 21.17 11.03 -0.18
N ASP A 580 19.98 11.16 0.36
CA ASP A 580 19.16 10.03 0.82
C ASP A 580 17.75 10.18 0.24
N ALA A 581 17.14 9.07 -0.15
CA ALA A 581 15.80 9.06 -0.68
C ALA A 581 14.76 9.20 0.45
N ASP A 582 15.04 8.60 1.60
CA ASP A 582 14.20 8.59 2.79
C ASP A 582 14.14 9.99 3.41
N LEU A 583 13.00 10.68 3.23
CA LEU A 583 12.90 12.10 3.60
C LEU A 583 12.96 12.34 5.11
N SER A 584 12.52 11.37 5.90
CA SER A 584 12.44 11.48 7.36
C SER A 584 13.72 11.06 8.07
N ASP A 585 14.70 10.52 7.34
CA ASP A 585 15.95 10.02 7.88
C ASP A 585 16.85 11.12 8.43
N THR A 586 17.72 10.70 9.34
CA THR A 586 18.75 11.56 9.95
C THR A 586 20.08 10.84 9.87
N HIS A 587 21.12 11.57 9.53
CA HIS A 587 22.40 10.96 9.19
C HIS A 587 23.45 11.19 10.28
N GLY A 588 24.33 10.21 10.43
CA GLY A 588 25.59 10.33 11.15
C GLY A 588 26.75 10.28 10.17
N VAL A 589 27.72 11.18 10.31
CA VAL A 589 29.00 11.12 9.58
C VAL A 589 30.12 10.87 10.57
N THR A 590 30.91 9.83 10.34
CA THR A 590 32.00 9.41 11.23
C THR A 590 33.25 9.03 10.43
N ILE A 591 34.42 9.08 11.06
CA ILE A 591 35.67 8.56 10.50
C ILE A 591 35.90 7.21 11.15
N ILE A 592 35.96 6.14 10.36
CA ILE A 592 35.99 4.76 10.87
C ILE A 592 37.34 4.06 10.72
N GLY A 593 38.29 4.66 10.00
CA GLY A 593 39.64 4.12 9.86
C GLY A 593 40.54 4.98 8.98
N VAL A 594 41.84 4.70 9.02
CA VAL A 594 42.86 5.31 8.17
C VAL A 594 43.78 4.21 7.63
N ALA A 595 44.12 4.28 6.35
CA ALA A 595 45.08 3.38 5.71
C ALA A 595 46.31 4.17 5.25
N GLU A 596 47.49 3.64 5.55
CA GLU A 596 48.79 4.27 5.26
C GLU A 596 49.47 3.57 4.08
N ALA A 597 50.07 4.36 3.18
CA ALA A 597 50.87 3.85 2.06
C ALA A 597 52.02 4.82 1.71
N GLY A 598 53.04 4.32 1.02
CA GLY A 598 54.25 5.08 0.69
C GLY A 598 55.34 4.94 1.76
N SER A 599 56.04 6.01 2.07
CA SER A 599 57.04 6.07 3.14
C SER A 599 56.35 6.21 4.49
N THR A 600 56.25 5.12 5.25
CA THR A 600 55.61 5.09 6.58
C THR A 600 56.61 4.88 7.73
N THR A 601 57.88 4.62 7.40
CA THR A 601 58.94 4.41 8.40
C THR A 601 59.41 5.76 8.93
N GLY A 602 58.89 6.16 10.10
CA GLY A 602 59.10 7.49 10.70
C GLY A 602 57.79 8.15 11.15
N LEU A 603 56.64 7.65 10.67
CA LEU A 603 55.31 8.10 11.10
C LEU A 603 55.06 7.71 12.57
N PRO A 604 54.35 8.53 13.38
CA PRO A 604 53.98 8.17 14.74
C PRO A 604 53.26 6.81 14.83
N GLU A 605 53.69 5.93 15.73
CA GLU A 605 53.28 4.51 15.73
C GLU A 605 51.80 4.21 16.08
N ASP A 606 51.03 5.21 16.54
CA ASP A 606 49.65 5.00 16.98
C ASP A 606 48.64 5.45 15.93
N GLU A 607 47.96 4.48 15.30
CA GLU A 607 46.84 4.68 14.37
C GLU A 607 45.78 5.64 14.94
N SER A 608 45.56 5.64 16.26
CA SER A 608 44.60 6.55 16.89
C SER A 608 45.02 8.03 16.81
N THR A 609 46.32 8.31 16.81
CA THR A 609 46.86 9.66 16.64
C THR A 609 46.65 10.13 15.20
N ILE A 610 46.94 9.26 14.23
CA ILE A 610 46.78 9.55 12.80
C ILE A 610 45.30 9.74 12.44
N LEU A 611 44.42 8.91 13.01
CA LEU A 611 42.97 9.02 12.84
C LEU A 611 42.45 10.40 13.28
N ASN A 612 43.01 10.95 14.35
CA ASN A 612 42.64 12.25 14.92
C ASN A 612 43.16 13.47 14.14
N TRP A 613 44.08 13.29 13.17
CA TRP A 613 44.48 14.39 12.29
C TRP A 613 43.38 14.81 11.34
N LEU A 614 42.42 13.91 11.03
CA LEU A 614 41.22 14.28 10.29
C LEU A 614 40.07 14.52 11.28
N SER A 615 39.40 15.66 11.13
CA SER A 615 38.22 16.02 11.89
C SER A 615 37.05 16.33 10.96
N LEU A 616 35.84 15.99 11.40
CA LEU A 616 34.61 16.34 10.71
C LEU A 616 34.06 17.66 11.25
N GLY A 617 33.53 18.48 10.36
CA GLY A 617 32.83 19.71 10.71
C GLY A 617 31.37 19.46 11.07
N THR A 618 30.60 20.55 11.14
CA THR A 618 29.17 20.46 11.42
C THR A 618 28.47 19.76 10.27
N LEU A 619 27.80 18.66 10.57
CA LEU A 619 26.87 18.02 9.63
C LEU A 619 25.74 19.00 9.31
N THR A 620 25.58 19.32 8.03
CA THR A 620 24.39 19.98 7.51
C THR A 620 23.51 18.88 6.95
N ASP A 621 22.46 18.54 7.69
CA ASP A 621 21.47 17.55 7.32
C ASP A 621 20.10 18.22 7.42
N THR A 622 19.47 18.45 6.27
CA THR A 622 18.15 19.07 6.26
C THR A 622 17.13 18.01 6.64
N THR A 623 16.62 18.08 7.86
CA THR A 623 15.48 17.27 8.30
C THR A 623 14.31 17.48 7.33
N GLY A 624 13.85 16.41 6.67
CA GLY A 624 12.84 16.50 5.61
C GLY A 624 13.38 16.77 4.21
N GLY A 625 14.69 16.63 3.98
CA GLY A 625 15.32 16.90 2.68
C GLY A 625 16.31 15.81 2.31
N THR A 626 16.43 15.55 1.00
CA THR A 626 17.20 14.44 0.45
C THR A 626 18.71 14.69 0.40
N THR A 627 19.26 15.73 1.05
CA THR A 627 20.66 16.14 0.87
C THR A 627 21.34 16.42 2.20
N GLY A 628 22.54 15.87 2.39
CA GLY A 628 23.41 16.16 3.50
C GLY A 628 24.84 16.51 3.08
N SER A 629 25.57 17.20 3.96
CA SER A 629 26.99 17.50 3.75
C SER A 629 27.76 17.63 5.05
N SER A 630 29.02 17.18 5.02
CA SER A 630 29.97 17.37 6.12
C SER A 630 31.33 17.76 5.56
N THR A 631 31.88 18.86 6.07
CA THR A 631 33.26 19.25 5.76
C THR A 631 34.23 18.36 6.54
N TRP A 632 35.38 18.06 5.99
CA TRP A 632 36.49 17.47 6.74
C TRP A 632 37.68 18.43 6.74
N THR A 633 38.46 18.38 7.82
CA THR A 633 39.70 19.15 8.00
C THR A 633 40.81 18.20 8.44
N PHE A 634 41.85 18.10 7.62
CA PHE A 634 43.11 17.47 7.98
C PHE A 634 44.01 18.52 8.64
N SER A 635 44.64 18.17 9.76
CA SER A 635 45.58 19.00 10.50
C SER A 635 46.54 18.11 11.30
N ALA A 636 47.77 18.00 10.85
CA ALA A 636 48.87 17.32 11.54
C ALA A 636 50.03 18.29 11.74
N ALA A 637 50.77 18.20 12.85
CA ALA A 637 51.97 19.02 13.01
C ALA A 637 53.03 18.58 11.99
N ASP A 638 53.70 19.56 11.38
CA ASP A 638 54.76 19.41 10.38
C ASP A 638 55.86 18.45 10.84
N GLN A 639 56.26 18.52 12.12
CA GLN A 639 57.22 17.59 12.75
C GLN A 639 56.91 16.09 12.63
N ASN A 640 55.66 15.72 12.30
CA ASN A 640 55.31 14.31 12.06
C ASN A 640 55.74 13.83 10.67
N PHE A 641 56.25 14.73 9.82
CA PHE A 641 56.62 14.50 8.43
C PHE A 641 58.09 14.80 8.13
N ASP A 642 58.85 15.42 9.04
CA ASP A 642 60.32 15.70 8.97
C ASP A 642 61.22 14.51 8.56
N TYR A 643 60.69 13.28 8.53
CA TYR A 643 61.43 12.12 8.07
C TYR A 643 61.32 11.88 6.56
N LEU A 644 60.39 12.54 5.87
CA LEU A 644 60.09 12.33 4.47
C LEU A 644 61.07 13.11 3.59
N ALA A 645 62.08 12.41 3.08
CA ALA A 645 63.04 12.97 2.14
C ALA A 645 62.41 13.46 0.83
N ALA A 646 63.10 14.35 0.12
CA ALA A 646 62.62 14.88 -1.15
C ALA A 646 62.35 13.78 -2.19
N GLY A 647 61.09 13.71 -2.63
CA GLY A 647 60.63 12.70 -3.60
C GLY A 647 60.00 11.46 -2.96
N GLU A 648 60.07 11.32 -1.63
CA GLU A 648 59.22 10.40 -0.89
C GLU A 648 57.81 10.97 -0.72
N THR A 649 56.84 10.06 -0.57
CA THR A 649 55.46 10.44 -0.31
C THR A 649 54.84 9.54 0.75
N LEU A 650 54.04 10.14 1.61
CA LEU A 650 53.13 9.44 2.52
C LEU A 650 51.70 9.65 2.03
N THR A 651 50.91 8.59 1.94
CA THR A 651 49.50 8.66 1.60
C THR A 651 48.66 8.13 2.75
N LEU A 652 47.78 8.98 3.29
CA LEU A 652 46.81 8.65 4.33
C LEU A 652 45.42 8.63 3.71
N THR A 653 44.78 7.46 3.70
CA THR A 653 43.42 7.28 3.17
C THR A 653 42.45 7.09 4.31
N TYR A 654 41.73 8.15 4.68
CA TYR A 654 40.70 8.12 5.71
C TYR A 654 39.39 7.57 5.15
N THR A 655 38.74 6.67 5.88
CA THR A 655 37.42 6.13 5.52
C THR A 655 36.35 6.91 6.27
N ILE A 656 35.60 7.75 5.57
CA ILE A 656 34.45 8.49 6.11
C ILE A 656 33.20 7.65 5.89
N GLN A 657 32.48 7.30 6.95
CA GLN A 657 31.20 6.59 6.89
C GLN A 657 30.04 7.57 7.04
N ILE A 658 29.05 7.46 6.16
CA ILE A 658 27.72 8.07 6.31
C ILE A 658 26.75 6.94 6.66
N ASP A 659 25.98 7.14 7.72
CA ASP A 659 25.06 6.16 8.33
C ASP A 659 23.69 6.83 8.50
N ASP A 660 22.63 6.23 7.96
CA ASP A 660 21.25 6.73 8.04
C ASP A 660 20.54 6.39 9.37
N HIS A 661 21.21 5.64 10.24
CA HIS A 661 20.69 5.11 11.50
C HIS A 661 19.55 4.09 11.41
N HIS A 662 19.24 3.63 10.20
CA HIS A 662 18.20 2.64 9.91
C HIS A 662 18.74 1.39 9.18
N GLY A 663 20.02 1.39 8.82
CA GLY A 663 20.77 0.20 8.40
C GLY A 663 21.56 0.41 7.11
N GLY A 664 21.33 1.49 6.38
CA GLY A 664 22.11 1.91 5.23
C GLY A 664 23.38 2.64 5.65
N VAL A 665 24.50 2.11 5.16
CA VAL A 665 25.82 2.70 5.39
C VAL A 665 26.56 2.80 4.07
N ILE A 666 27.13 3.97 3.79
CA ILE A 666 28.02 4.19 2.66
C ILE A 666 29.34 4.77 3.16
N THR A 667 30.42 4.47 2.45
CA THR A 667 31.75 4.98 2.81
C THR A 667 32.34 5.76 1.64
N GLU A 668 33.02 6.86 1.95
CA GLU A 668 33.76 7.69 1.00
C GLU A 668 35.21 7.85 1.49
N PRO A 669 36.22 7.52 0.66
CA PRO A 669 37.62 7.73 1.04
C PRO A 669 38.04 9.19 0.88
N ALA A 670 38.74 9.73 1.88
CA ALA A 670 39.48 10.99 1.79
C ALA A 670 40.98 10.72 1.80
N THR A 671 41.63 10.99 0.66
CA THR A 671 43.06 10.69 0.46
C THR A 671 43.91 11.95 0.66
N ILE A 672 44.82 11.93 1.63
CA ILE A 672 45.80 12.98 1.88
C ILE A 672 47.17 12.47 1.45
N THR A 673 47.81 13.15 0.50
CA THR A 673 49.18 12.85 0.06
C THR A 673 50.13 13.92 0.59
N ILE A 674 51.08 13.52 1.40
CA ILE A 674 52.16 14.37 1.91
C ILE A 674 53.38 14.11 1.02
N ASN A 675 53.90 15.17 0.42
CA ASN A 675 55.15 15.11 -0.34
C ASN A 675 56.28 15.58 0.56
N GLY A 676 57.31 14.75 0.74
CA GLY A 676 58.51 15.13 1.47
C GLY A 676 59.25 16.29 0.81
N ALA A 677 59.79 17.19 1.63
CA ALA A 677 60.82 18.13 1.23
C ALA A 677 62.20 17.61 1.67
N ASN A 678 63.23 18.41 1.50
CA ASN A 678 64.57 18.06 1.94
C ASN A 678 64.96 19.03 3.04
N ASP A 679 65.25 18.50 4.22
CA ASP A 679 65.70 19.24 5.39
C ASP A 679 67.22 19.34 5.42
N ALA A 680 67.76 20.52 5.73
CA ALA A 680 69.21 20.66 5.87
C ALA A 680 69.75 19.82 7.04
N PRO A 681 70.89 19.11 6.86
CA PRO A 681 71.53 18.37 7.94
C PRO A 681 72.03 19.29 9.04
N THR A 682 72.02 18.78 10.27
CA THR A 682 72.55 19.46 11.44
C THR A 682 73.99 19.02 11.73
N LEU A 683 74.84 19.96 12.15
CA LEU A 683 76.22 19.70 12.56
C LEU A 683 76.54 20.49 13.84
N ALA A 684 77.15 19.83 14.82
CA ALA A 684 77.52 20.47 16.08
C ALA A 684 78.93 21.06 16.02
N ASP A 685 79.17 22.13 16.79
CA ASP A 685 80.51 22.69 16.99
C ASP A 685 81.45 21.66 17.64
N VAL A 686 82.70 21.62 17.17
CA VAL A 686 83.72 20.67 17.63
C VAL A 686 84.96 21.42 18.14
N ASN A 687 85.41 21.07 19.34
CA ASN A 687 86.74 21.43 19.81
C ASN A 687 87.69 20.24 19.58
N ALA A 688 88.70 20.42 18.74
CA ALA A 688 89.66 19.38 18.36
C ALA A 688 90.75 19.13 19.41
N GLY A 689 90.89 20.01 20.41
CA GLY A 689 91.81 19.86 21.52
C GLY A 689 92.64 21.10 21.80
N THR A 690 93.55 20.96 22.77
CA THR A 690 94.42 22.04 23.22
C THR A 690 95.88 21.72 22.90
N LEU A 691 96.58 22.68 22.31
CA LEU A 691 98.04 22.70 22.16
C LEU A 691 98.62 23.63 23.22
N THR A 692 99.71 23.21 23.87
CA THR A 692 100.33 23.99 24.95
C THR A 692 101.81 24.12 24.65
N ASP A 693 102.19 25.36 24.43
CA ASP A 693 103.57 25.83 24.33
C ASP A 693 104.19 25.94 25.73
N THR A 694 105.49 25.73 25.82
CA THR A 694 106.32 25.89 27.01
C THR A 694 107.43 26.90 26.73
N ALA A 695 108.17 27.33 27.75
CA ALA A 695 109.26 28.31 27.57
C ALA A 695 110.50 27.76 26.82
N ALA A 696 110.31 26.68 26.05
CA ALA A 696 111.31 26.05 25.21
C ALA A 696 110.63 25.63 23.92
N ASP A 697 111.37 25.64 22.81
CA ASP A 697 110.85 25.26 21.50
C ASP A 697 110.15 23.90 21.51
N ASP A 698 108.83 23.91 21.35
CA ASP A 698 108.00 22.72 21.35
C ASP A 698 107.77 22.15 19.94
N THR A 699 107.41 20.86 19.91
CA THR A 699 106.94 20.19 18.70
C THR A 699 105.55 19.62 18.94
N PHE A 700 104.64 19.83 17.99
CA PHE A 700 103.24 19.46 18.13
C PHE A 700 102.86 18.34 17.16
N SER A 701 102.11 17.36 17.66
CA SER A 701 101.50 16.32 16.82
C SER A 701 100.19 16.82 16.21
N ALA A 702 99.81 16.26 15.06
CA ALA A 702 98.53 16.58 14.45
C ALA A 702 97.35 16.15 15.35
N LEU A 703 96.33 17.00 15.46
CA LEU A 703 95.07 16.67 16.12
C LEU A 703 94.13 16.05 15.08
N THR A 704 93.56 14.88 15.38
CA THR A 704 92.69 14.15 14.45
C THR A 704 91.38 13.78 15.13
N GLY A 705 90.29 13.79 14.37
CA GLY A 705 88.97 13.37 14.84
C GLY A 705 88.00 13.15 13.69
N ALA A 706 86.70 13.09 13.99
CA ALA A 706 85.64 12.99 12.98
C ALA A 706 84.45 13.87 13.34
N LEU A 707 83.90 14.53 12.33
CA LEU A 707 82.63 15.23 12.35
C LEU A 707 81.48 14.22 12.23
N HIS A 708 80.40 14.46 12.97
CA HIS A 708 79.21 13.63 12.93
C HIS A 708 78.00 14.56 12.81
N GLY A 709 77.43 14.61 11.61
CA GLY A 709 76.17 15.32 11.34
C GLY A 709 74.97 14.40 11.56
N HIS A 710 73.80 15.00 11.63
CA HIS A 710 72.52 14.30 11.69
C HIS A 710 71.55 14.95 10.73
N ASP A 711 70.93 14.14 9.89
CA ASP A 711 69.85 14.51 8.99
C ASP A 711 68.55 13.85 9.46
N VAL A 712 67.47 14.63 9.49
CA VAL A 712 66.14 14.13 9.88
C VAL A 712 65.49 13.33 8.77
N ASP A 713 65.87 13.59 7.51
CA ASP A 713 65.38 12.85 6.36
C ASP A 713 65.81 11.39 6.40
N HIS A 714 64.87 10.50 6.06
CA HIS A 714 65.08 9.06 6.16
C HIS A 714 66.34 8.62 5.40
N GLY A 715 67.33 8.17 6.17
CA GLY A 715 68.53 7.53 5.65
C GLY A 715 69.61 8.51 5.17
N GLU A 716 69.36 9.82 5.22
CA GLU A 716 70.29 10.84 4.72
C GLU A 716 71.48 11.07 5.66
N THR A 717 71.30 10.82 6.96
CA THR A 717 72.41 10.84 7.94
C THR A 717 73.59 9.94 7.49
N ALA A 718 73.31 8.81 6.83
CA ALA A 718 74.34 7.88 6.39
C ALA A 718 75.05 8.29 5.09
N THR A 719 74.52 9.29 4.37
CA THR A 719 75.04 9.79 3.09
C THR A 719 75.69 11.16 3.18
N LEU A 720 75.73 11.75 4.38
CA LEU A 720 76.35 13.05 4.62
C LEU A 720 77.82 13.10 4.16
N THR A 721 78.17 14.20 3.52
CA THR A 721 79.54 14.52 3.10
C THR A 721 80.04 15.79 3.76
N TYR A 722 81.33 15.84 4.09
CA TYR A 722 81.90 16.93 4.89
C TYR A 722 83.02 17.68 4.16
N ALA A 723 83.16 18.98 4.46
CA ALA A 723 84.27 19.78 3.98
C ALA A 723 84.58 20.93 4.96
N ALA A 724 85.77 21.52 4.83
CA ALA A 724 86.07 22.79 5.48
C ALA A 724 85.88 23.92 4.47
N LEU A 725 85.43 25.08 4.95
CA LEU A 725 85.29 26.28 4.13
C LEU A 725 86.60 27.08 4.13
N ASN A 726 87.06 27.44 2.94
CA ASN A 726 88.19 28.36 2.81
C ASN A 726 87.77 29.82 3.08
N SER A 727 88.70 30.77 2.97
CA SER A 727 88.43 32.20 3.18
C SER A 727 87.35 32.79 2.26
N ASP A 728 87.15 32.19 1.08
CA ASP A 728 86.12 32.58 0.11
C ASP A 728 84.79 31.86 0.36
N HIS A 729 84.67 31.13 1.48
CA HIS A 729 83.51 30.30 1.87
C HIS A 729 83.20 29.20 0.85
N VAL A 730 84.24 28.64 0.24
CA VAL A 730 84.14 27.50 -0.68
C VAL A 730 84.59 26.23 0.02
N ALA A 731 83.75 25.20 -0.08
CA ALA A 731 84.01 23.85 0.39
C ALA A 731 85.24 23.24 -0.27
N VAL A 732 86.22 22.82 0.53
CA VAL A 732 87.42 22.12 0.05
C VAL A 732 87.80 20.98 0.99
N ASN A 733 88.23 19.85 0.40
CA ASN A 733 88.84 18.73 1.13
C ASN A 733 90.38 18.77 1.06
N SER A 734 90.95 19.97 1.03
CA SER A 734 92.39 20.21 0.98
C SER A 734 92.81 21.07 2.17
N PRO A 735 94.10 21.06 2.55
CA PRO A 735 94.56 21.82 3.71
C PRO A 735 94.20 23.32 3.61
N ILE A 736 93.52 23.82 4.63
CA ILE A 736 93.18 25.23 4.81
C ILE A 736 94.07 25.79 5.91
N ALA A 737 94.81 26.86 5.60
CA ALA A 737 95.65 27.52 6.59
C ALA A 737 94.77 28.29 7.59
N GLY A 738 94.99 28.03 8.87
CA GLY A 738 94.54 28.85 10.00
C GLY A 738 95.66 29.74 10.51
N LEU A 739 95.51 30.25 11.73
CA LEU A 739 96.49 31.11 12.38
C LEU A 739 97.68 30.33 12.95
N TYR A 740 97.45 29.11 13.46
CA TYR A 740 98.43 28.33 14.21
C TYR A 740 98.65 26.94 13.63
N GLY A 741 98.15 26.69 12.43
CA GLY A 741 98.21 25.39 11.77
C GLY A 741 97.36 25.33 10.52
N SER A 742 97.12 24.13 10.02
CA SER A 742 96.26 23.89 8.85
C SER A 742 95.29 22.74 9.08
N LEU A 743 94.02 22.94 8.74
CA LEU A 743 92.96 21.94 8.86
C LEU A 743 92.69 21.28 7.51
N THR A 744 92.59 19.96 7.49
CA THR A 744 91.99 19.19 6.38
C THR A 744 90.78 18.43 6.91
N VAL A 745 89.65 18.55 6.23
CA VAL A 745 88.44 17.75 6.47
C VAL A 745 88.18 16.90 5.23
N ASN A 746 88.09 15.58 5.40
CA ASN A 746 87.75 14.64 4.34
C ASN A 746 86.24 14.50 4.20
N ALA A 747 85.80 14.06 3.02
CA ALA A 747 84.38 13.87 2.72
C ALA A 747 83.66 12.89 3.66
N ASP A 748 84.38 11.98 4.31
CA ASP A 748 83.84 11.03 5.30
C ASP A 748 83.74 11.60 6.73
N GLY A 749 84.04 12.88 6.91
CA GLY A 749 83.98 13.58 8.19
C GLY A 749 85.26 13.50 9.00
N THR A 750 86.24 12.68 8.62
CA THR A 750 87.53 12.65 9.31
C THR A 750 88.30 13.95 9.09
N TYR A 751 88.93 14.48 10.14
CA TYR A 751 89.73 15.69 10.05
C TYR A 751 91.13 15.51 10.64
N SER A 752 92.06 16.34 10.16
CA SER A 752 93.42 16.45 10.66
C SER A 752 93.84 17.92 10.70
N TYR A 753 94.17 18.42 11.89
CA TYR A 753 94.79 19.72 12.09
C TYR A 753 96.29 19.54 12.32
N VAL A 754 97.11 20.08 11.41
CA VAL A 754 98.57 20.04 11.48
C VAL A 754 99.06 21.38 12.04
N PRO A 755 99.58 21.42 13.28
CA PRO A 755 100.03 22.68 13.89
C PRO A 755 101.28 23.25 13.22
N ASP A 756 101.38 24.57 13.19
CA ASP A 756 102.60 25.29 12.83
C ASP A 756 103.39 25.62 14.11
N ALA A 757 104.39 24.79 14.42
CA ALA A 757 105.19 24.95 15.64
C ALA A 757 105.88 26.30 15.72
N ALA A 758 106.35 26.87 14.60
CA ALA A 758 107.03 28.16 14.61
C ALA A 758 106.05 29.31 14.93
N ALA A 759 104.80 29.21 14.45
CA ALA A 759 103.76 30.17 14.79
C ALA A 759 103.31 30.06 16.26
N ILE A 760 103.32 28.84 16.83
CA ILE A 760 102.91 28.59 18.22
C ILE A 760 104.01 29.00 19.22
N ASN A 761 105.27 28.62 18.99
CA ASN A 761 106.41 28.97 19.87
C ASN A 761 106.74 30.48 19.85
N ALA A 762 106.11 31.25 18.96
CA ALA A 762 106.24 32.71 18.93
C ALA A 762 105.08 33.42 19.68
N LEU A 763 104.20 32.65 20.34
CA LEU A 763 103.06 33.19 21.06
C LEU A 763 103.45 33.57 22.48
N ALA A 764 103.27 34.84 22.81
CA ALA A 764 103.34 35.30 24.19
C ALA A 764 102.32 34.57 25.09
N LYS A 765 102.56 34.60 26.40
CA LYS A 765 101.74 33.87 27.36
C LYS A 765 100.27 34.27 27.31
N GLY A 766 99.41 33.31 26.93
CA GLY A 766 97.98 33.57 26.81
C GLY A 766 97.20 32.38 26.27
N ASN A 767 95.88 32.55 26.19
CA ASN A 767 94.99 31.59 25.52
C ASN A 767 94.59 32.17 24.16
N TYR A 768 94.84 31.40 23.12
CA TYR A 768 94.56 31.69 21.72
C TYR A 768 93.67 30.59 21.15
N THR A 769 93.06 30.86 20.00
CA THR A 769 92.23 29.88 19.31
C THR A 769 92.50 29.95 17.81
N ASP A 770 92.51 28.80 17.16
CA ASP A 770 92.37 28.69 15.71
C ASP A 770 90.95 28.19 15.41
N THR A 771 90.26 28.80 14.44
CA THR A 771 88.83 28.51 14.18
C THR A 771 88.58 28.34 12.70
N PHE A 772 87.88 27.27 12.36
CA PHE A 772 87.48 26.93 11.00
C PHE A 772 85.96 26.75 10.92
N THR A 773 85.37 27.12 9.80
CA THR A 773 83.99 26.73 9.50
C THR A 773 84.01 25.43 8.71
N VAL A 774 83.24 24.45 9.16
CA VAL A 774 83.05 23.16 8.49
C VAL A 774 81.60 23.02 8.07
N GLU A 775 81.38 22.33 6.96
CA GLU A 775 80.05 22.05 6.45
C GLU A 775 79.79 20.54 6.35
N THR A 776 78.51 20.20 6.34
CA THR A 776 77.96 18.89 6.00
C THR A 776 76.89 19.09 4.94
N ILE A 777 76.87 18.24 3.92
CA ILE A 777 75.92 18.27 2.82
C ILE A 777 75.25 16.90 2.70
N ASP A 778 73.94 16.90 2.54
CA ASP A 778 73.11 15.70 2.34
C ASP A 778 73.11 15.18 0.89
N ALA A 779 72.23 14.23 0.56
CA ALA A 779 72.15 13.65 -0.77
C ALA A 779 71.48 14.57 -1.81
N HIS A 780 70.69 15.55 -1.37
CA HIS A 780 69.94 16.49 -2.20
C HIS A 780 70.51 17.92 -2.22
N ASN A 781 71.68 18.12 -1.63
CA ASN A 781 72.49 19.34 -1.56
C ASN A 781 72.01 20.42 -0.57
N ALA A 782 71.23 20.10 0.47
CA ALA A 782 71.09 21.06 1.58
C ALA A 782 72.30 20.98 2.52
N VAL A 783 72.56 22.10 3.20
CA VAL A 783 73.87 22.37 3.82
C VAL A 783 73.70 22.75 5.29
N GLY A 784 74.36 21.99 6.16
CA GLY A 784 74.60 22.33 7.56
C GLY A 784 76.00 22.88 7.77
N THR A 785 76.18 23.81 8.71
CA THR A 785 77.51 24.37 9.05
C THR A 785 77.75 24.38 10.55
N ALA A 786 79.00 24.17 10.96
CA ALA A 786 79.47 24.29 12.33
C ALA A 786 80.87 24.89 12.41
N THR A 787 81.33 25.18 13.62
CA THR A 787 82.70 25.65 13.88
C THR A 787 83.57 24.52 14.44
N LEU A 788 84.81 24.42 13.94
CA LEU A 788 85.86 23.57 14.50
C LEU A 788 86.94 24.45 15.11
N THR A 789 87.16 24.33 16.41
CA THR A 789 88.13 25.14 17.17
C THR A 789 89.31 24.32 17.67
N ILE A 790 90.48 24.95 17.72
CA ILE A 790 91.69 24.43 18.36
C ILE A 790 92.07 25.46 19.42
N ASP A 791 92.21 25.02 20.67
CA ASP A 791 92.72 25.88 21.73
C ASP A 791 94.25 25.86 21.70
N VAL A 792 94.89 27.02 21.82
CA VAL A 792 96.34 27.14 21.87
C VAL A 792 96.72 27.95 23.10
N VAL A 793 97.65 27.44 23.91
CA VAL A 793 98.17 28.14 25.08
C VAL A 793 99.62 28.51 24.78
N GLY A 794 99.91 29.81 24.68
CA GLY A 794 101.27 30.32 24.49
C GLY A 794 102.07 30.37 25.79
N ALA A 795 103.40 30.32 25.70
CA ALA A 795 104.31 30.46 26.84
C ALA A 795 104.98 31.84 26.87
N ASN A 796 105.83 32.05 27.87
CA ASN A 796 106.71 33.22 27.89
C ASN A 796 108.14 32.70 27.80
N ASP A 797 108.82 32.98 26.69
CA ASP A 797 110.19 32.54 26.47
C ASP A 797 111.17 33.54 27.09
N ALA A 798 112.35 33.07 27.48
CA ALA A 798 113.37 33.98 27.99
C ALA A 798 114.05 34.71 26.81
N PRO A 799 114.35 36.02 26.95
CA PRO A 799 115.24 36.68 25.99
C PRO A 799 116.60 35.98 25.99
N VAL A 800 117.32 36.00 24.87
CA VAL A 800 118.64 35.39 24.71
C VAL A 800 119.64 36.49 24.38
N ILE A 801 120.63 36.69 25.26
CA ILE A 801 121.77 37.58 25.06
C ILE A 801 122.84 36.85 24.25
N HIS A 802 123.25 37.45 23.15
CA HIS A 802 124.30 36.98 22.25
C HIS A 802 125.56 37.81 22.43
N ALA A 803 126.67 37.13 22.70
CA ALA A 803 128.01 37.73 22.86
C ALA A 803 128.86 37.65 21.58
N ASP A 804 128.30 37.17 20.47
CA ASP A 804 129.04 36.90 19.23
C ASP A 804 129.74 38.11 18.63
N ASN A 805 129.33 39.34 18.95
CA ASN A 805 129.94 40.57 18.44
C ASN A 805 130.56 41.43 19.53
N VAL A 806 130.70 40.90 20.76
CA VAL A 806 131.19 41.67 21.90
C VAL A 806 132.62 42.16 21.68
N SER A 807 132.87 43.39 22.11
CA SER A 807 134.19 44.03 22.09
C SER A 807 134.34 44.96 23.29
N ILE A 808 135.60 45.25 23.64
CA ILE A 808 135.94 46.19 24.70
C ILE A 808 136.88 47.28 24.19
N THR A 809 136.66 48.52 24.62
CA THR A 809 137.52 49.66 24.28
C THR A 809 137.87 50.45 25.54
N GLU A 810 139.15 50.60 25.84
CA GLU A 810 139.63 51.47 26.91
C GLU A 810 139.45 52.95 26.55
N ASN A 811 138.83 53.73 27.45
CA ASN A 811 138.65 55.16 27.30
C ASN A 811 139.78 55.94 27.99
N ARG A 812 140.01 57.17 27.52
CA ARG A 812 141.08 58.05 28.06
C ARG A 812 140.89 58.45 29.52
N ASP A 813 139.70 58.32 30.06
CA ASP A 813 139.34 58.65 31.44
C ASP A 813 139.46 57.45 32.40
N GLY A 814 139.93 56.30 31.93
CA GLY A 814 140.09 55.08 32.71
C GLY A 814 138.82 54.25 32.85
N THR A 815 137.76 54.58 32.10
CA THR A 815 136.59 53.71 31.93
C THR A 815 136.78 52.78 30.73
N GLU A 816 136.00 51.71 30.64
CA GLU A 816 135.97 50.76 29.53
C GLU A 816 134.58 50.73 28.91
N THR A 817 134.50 50.69 27.58
CA THR A 817 133.23 50.57 26.86
C THR A 817 133.08 49.15 26.32
N ILE A 818 132.03 48.45 26.74
CA ILE A 818 131.63 47.13 26.25
C ILE A 818 130.52 47.32 25.22
N SER A 819 130.74 46.88 23.99
CA SER A 819 129.79 47.09 22.88
C SER A 819 129.63 45.84 22.02
N GLY A 820 128.56 45.77 21.23
CA GLY A 820 128.30 44.66 20.31
C GLY A 820 127.53 43.46 20.89
N LEU A 821 126.94 43.60 22.08
CA LEU A 821 125.98 42.63 22.59
C LEU A 821 124.62 42.81 21.90
N THR A 822 123.94 41.72 21.59
CA THR A 822 122.58 41.73 21.02
C THR A 822 121.65 40.79 21.78
N VAL A 823 120.35 41.02 21.71
CA VAL A 823 119.30 40.25 22.37
C VAL A 823 118.24 39.86 21.34
N THR A 824 117.82 38.60 21.37
CA THR A 824 116.63 38.11 20.67
C THR A 824 115.65 37.55 21.67
N ASP A 825 114.38 37.51 21.33
CA ASP A 825 113.34 36.95 22.18
C ASP A 825 112.24 36.42 21.25
N ALA A 826 111.74 35.20 21.53
CA ALA A 826 110.93 34.42 20.61
C ALA A 826 109.47 34.90 20.56
N ASP A 827 108.93 35.28 21.71
CA ASP A 827 107.56 35.76 21.88
C ASP A 827 107.45 37.28 22.00
N ALA A 828 108.58 37.99 21.83
CA ALA A 828 108.66 39.44 21.85
C ALA A 828 107.58 40.13 21.01
N THR A 829 106.71 40.88 21.69
CA THR A 829 105.74 41.73 20.99
C THR A 829 106.36 43.07 20.60
N SER A 830 105.81 43.71 19.56
CA SER A 830 106.34 44.98 19.05
C SER A 830 106.33 46.14 20.05
N ASP A 831 105.54 46.01 21.11
CA ASP A 831 105.32 46.97 22.18
C ASP A 831 105.88 46.51 23.54
N GLU A 832 106.53 45.35 23.60
CA GLU A 832 107.11 44.81 24.82
C GLU A 832 108.32 45.61 25.31
N ILE A 833 108.37 45.85 26.62
CA ILE A 833 109.44 46.60 27.28
C ILE A 833 110.38 45.62 27.97
N PHE A 834 111.61 45.59 27.49
CA PHE A 834 112.71 44.83 28.06
C PHE A 834 113.47 45.67 29.08
N THR A 835 113.86 45.04 30.18
CA THR A 835 114.69 45.64 31.22
C THR A 835 116.09 45.04 31.18
N VAL A 836 117.08 45.89 30.95
CA VAL A 836 118.50 45.56 31.10
C VAL A 836 118.95 46.02 32.48
N ALA A 837 119.57 45.13 33.24
CA ALA A 837 120.20 45.44 34.52
C ALA A 837 121.66 44.99 34.49
N ALA A 838 122.58 45.94 34.68
CA ALA A 838 124.01 45.67 34.73
C ALA A 838 124.50 45.96 36.16
N THR A 839 124.96 44.92 36.86
CA THR A 839 125.29 45.00 38.28
C THR A 839 126.73 44.58 38.54
N PRO A 840 127.61 45.49 39.01
CA PRO A 840 128.97 45.13 39.39
C PRO A 840 128.99 44.30 40.68
N THR A 841 130.10 43.62 40.92
CA THR A 841 130.29 42.80 42.13
C THR A 841 130.18 43.66 43.40
N ALA A 842 129.33 43.23 44.33
CA ALA A 842 129.07 43.99 45.55
C ALA A 842 130.35 44.25 46.36
N GLY A 843 130.65 45.52 46.62
CA GLY A 843 131.79 45.94 47.43
C GLY A 843 133.10 46.21 46.67
N SER A 844 133.15 46.05 45.33
CA SER A 844 134.36 46.36 44.52
C SER A 844 134.64 47.85 44.38
N GLY A 845 133.62 48.70 44.51
CA GLY A 845 133.70 50.14 44.26
C GLY A 845 133.53 50.55 42.79
N SER A 846 133.33 49.57 41.91
CA SER A 846 133.08 49.77 40.48
C SER A 846 131.64 50.17 40.17
N SER A 847 131.41 50.73 38.99
CA SER A 847 130.07 51.10 38.50
C SER A 847 129.94 50.87 37.00
N VAL A 848 128.72 50.65 36.51
CA VAL A 848 128.42 50.56 35.08
C VAL A 848 127.35 51.60 34.72
N THR A 849 127.49 52.22 33.55
CA THR A 849 126.58 53.25 33.04
C THR A 849 126.08 52.88 31.65
N PRO A 850 124.74 52.83 31.44
CA PRO A 850 123.71 52.93 32.47
C PRO A 850 123.69 51.67 33.38
N PRO A 851 123.35 51.79 34.68
CA PRO A 851 123.20 50.63 35.57
C PRO A 851 121.92 49.83 35.29
N SER A 852 120.90 50.50 34.73
CA SER A 852 119.69 49.88 34.22
C SER A 852 119.14 50.66 33.04
N GLN A 853 118.49 49.97 32.11
CA GLN A 853 117.83 50.57 30.97
C GLN A 853 116.54 49.80 30.66
N GLU A 854 115.48 50.52 30.32
CA GLU A 854 114.23 49.94 29.86
C GLU A 854 113.91 50.43 28.44
N GLY A 855 113.31 49.59 27.61
CA GLY A 855 112.82 49.98 26.30
C GLY A 855 112.44 48.79 25.42
N LEU A 856 111.98 49.07 24.20
CA LEU A 856 111.70 48.03 23.21
C LEU A 856 112.98 47.24 22.87
N LEU A 857 112.84 45.97 22.47
CA LEU A 857 113.96 45.10 22.11
C LEU A 857 114.93 45.75 21.10
N SER A 858 114.42 46.44 20.08
CA SER A 858 115.25 47.16 19.11
C SER A 858 116.06 48.31 19.74
N GLY A 859 115.48 48.97 20.76
CA GLY A 859 116.13 50.03 21.53
C GLY A 859 117.21 49.49 22.47
N ILE A 860 116.93 48.37 23.14
CA ILE A 860 117.91 47.62 23.94
C ILE A 860 119.09 47.17 23.07
N ASN A 861 118.83 46.54 21.93
CA ASN A 861 119.85 46.14 20.96
C ASN A 861 120.69 47.32 20.47
N THR A 862 120.05 48.46 20.18
CA THR A 862 120.78 49.67 19.77
C THR A 862 121.73 50.14 20.89
N ALA A 863 121.26 50.15 22.14
CA ALA A 863 122.04 50.64 23.27
C ALA A 863 123.20 49.72 23.68
N LEU A 864 122.97 48.40 23.72
CA LEU A 864 124.00 47.38 23.97
C LEU A 864 124.99 47.25 22.80
N GLY A 865 124.54 47.53 21.58
CA GLY A 865 125.36 47.59 20.38
C GLY A 865 126.28 48.80 20.32
N THR A 866 125.73 50.02 20.34
CA THR A 866 126.50 51.30 20.33
C THR A 866 125.68 52.45 20.96
N PRO A 867 126.18 53.16 21.99
CA PRO A 867 127.58 53.20 22.43
C PRO A 867 128.04 52.01 23.28
N GLY A 868 127.13 51.16 23.77
CA GLY A 868 127.46 50.06 24.68
C GLY A 868 127.40 50.44 26.17
N LEU A 869 127.80 49.51 27.05
CA LEU A 869 127.91 49.71 28.49
C LEU A 869 129.26 50.35 28.85
N ILE A 870 129.24 51.43 29.64
CA ILE A 870 130.46 52.06 30.15
C ILE A 870 130.74 51.52 31.54
N TYR A 871 131.76 50.69 31.66
CA TYR A 871 132.27 50.17 32.91
C TYR A 871 133.35 51.09 33.50
N ASN A 872 133.23 51.42 34.79
CA ASN A 872 134.21 52.18 35.55
C ASN A 872 134.71 51.30 36.70
N PRO A 873 135.99 50.89 36.67
CA PRO A 873 136.58 50.00 37.68
C PRO A 873 136.86 50.69 39.03
N GLY A 874 136.62 52.02 39.14
CA GLY A 874 136.84 52.78 40.37
C GLY A 874 138.30 53.21 40.59
N GLN A 875 138.57 53.91 41.70
CA GLN A 875 139.90 54.50 41.97
C GLN A 875 140.92 53.51 42.57
N THR A 876 140.45 52.38 43.11
CA THR A 876 141.28 51.30 43.67
C THR A 876 140.71 49.95 43.27
N PRO A 877 140.78 49.59 41.97
CA PRO A 877 140.17 48.38 41.47
C PRO A 877 140.80 47.11 42.08
N PRO A 878 140.01 46.04 42.28
CA PRO A 878 140.56 44.71 42.53
C PRO A 878 141.33 44.19 41.30
N ALA A 879 142.07 43.09 41.44
CA ALA A 879 142.79 42.48 40.32
C ALA A 879 141.84 41.99 39.20
N THR A 880 140.70 41.45 39.62
CA THR A 880 139.61 41.02 38.74
C THR A 880 138.29 41.56 39.27
N ASP A 881 137.37 41.87 38.37
CA ASP A 881 136.01 42.30 38.72
C ASP A 881 134.99 41.67 37.76
N LYS A 882 133.71 41.71 38.14
CA LYS A 882 132.61 41.12 37.38
C LYS A 882 131.38 42.02 37.35
N ILE A 883 130.72 42.09 36.19
CA ILE A 883 129.40 42.70 36.00
C ILE A 883 128.42 41.61 35.56
N ALA A 884 127.36 41.36 36.33
CA ALA A 884 126.25 40.55 35.87
C ALA A 884 125.29 41.42 35.05
N LEU A 885 125.17 41.13 33.76
CA LEU A 885 124.23 41.76 32.83
C LEU A 885 123.04 40.83 32.64
N ALA A 886 121.88 41.22 33.17
CA ALA A 886 120.62 40.52 32.96
C ALA A 886 119.74 41.30 31.98
N VAL A 887 119.09 40.60 31.06
CA VAL A 887 117.99 41.15 30.27
C VAL A 887 116.74 40.37 30.61
N THR A 888 115.74 41.09 31.10
CA THR A 888 114.42 40.58 31.46
C THR A 888 113.41 41.11 30.46
N ASP A 889 112.54 40.26 29.94
CA ASP A 889 111.42 40.66 29.09
C ASP A 889 110.34 41.44 29.88
N GLY A 890 109.22 41.78 29.23
CA GLY A 890 108.11 42.51 29.84
C GLY A 890 107.27 41.67 30.81
N HIS A 891 107.50 40.37 30.87
CA HIS A 891 106.68 39.36 31.52
C HIS A 891 107.44 38.59 32.63
N GLY A 892 108.73 38.84 32.79
CA GLY A 892 109.60 38.39 33.87
C GLY A 892 110.60 37.29 33.54
N ALA A 893 110.66 36.71 32.32
CA ALA A 893 111.74 35.77 32.00
C ALA A 893 113.03 36.50 31.68
N THR A 894 114.16 35.90 32.03
CA THR A 894 115.45 36.59 32.11
C THR A 894 116.58 35.69 31.62
N ASP A 895 117.50 36.27 30.85
CA ASP A 895 118.82 35.70 30.57
C ASP A 895 119.91 36.59 31.15
N THR A 896 121.01 35.97 31.58
CA THR A 896 122.10 36.65 32.28
C THR A 896 123.43 36.25 31.67
N VAL A 897 124.26 37.26 31.41
CA VAL A 897 125.67 37.10 31.02
C VAL A 897 126.56 37.83 32.02
N ASN A 898 127.61 37.16 32.49
CA ASN A 898 128.61 37.74 33.38
C ASN A 898 129.78 38.28 32.56
N LEU A 899 130.07 39.57 32.68
CA LEU A 899 131.23 40.22 32.08
C LEU A 899 132.37 40.23 33.11
N ILE A 900 133.48 39.56 32.85
CA ILE A 900 134.58 39.33 33.81
C ILE A 900 135.85 40.00 33.31
N PHE A 901 136.43 40.90 34.10
CA PHE A 901 137.50 41.80 33.66
C PHE A 901 138.80 41.52 34.42
N ASN A 902 139.94 41.54 33.71
CA ASN A 902 141.25 41.76 34.33
C ASN A 902 141.60 43.26 34.31
N LEU A 903 141.87 43.82 35.49
CA LEU A 903 142.13 45.25 35.68
C LEU A 903 143.60 45.58 35.95
N GLN A 904 144.50 44.60 35.91
CA GLN A 904 145.93 44.81 36.14
C GLN A 904 146.68 45.05 34.84
N GLN A 905 147.41 46.17 34.78
CA GLN A 905 148.33 46.46 33.68
C GLN A 905 149.74 45.98 34.03
N ASP A 906 150.32 45.09 33.21
CA ASP A 906 151.66 44.49 33.37
C ASP A 906 151.91 43.83 34.76
N PRO A 907 151.10 42.83 35.15
CA PRO A 907 151.24 42.18 36.45
C PRO A 907 152.50 41.30 36.53
N PRO A 908 153.18 41.24 37.69
CA PRO A 908 154.41 40.44 37.84
C PRO A 908 154.17 38.91 37.87
N GLN A 909 152.91 38.46 37.90
CA GLN A 909 152.46 37.07 37.87
C GLN A 909 151.15 37.00 37.06
N PRO A 910 150.81 35.83 36.47
CA PRO A 910 149.56 35.69 35.73
C PRO A 910 148.31 35.98 36.57
N VAL A 911 147.34 36.69 36.01
CA VAL A 911 146.06 36.99 36.68
C VAL A 911 145.05 35.90 36.34
N THR A 912 144.40 35.35 37.36
CA THR A 912 143.37 34.32 37.17
C THR A 912 141.99 34.94 37.11
N LEU A 913 141.32 34.85 35.95
CA LEU A 913 139.91 35.15 35.79
C LEU A 913 139.13 33.84 35.97
N THR A 914 138.16 33.82 36.89
CA THR A 914 137.35 32.62 37.18
C THR A 914 135.93 32.85 36.71
N GLY A 915 135.44 31.96 35.85
CA GLY A 915 134.06 31.92 35.37
C GLY A 915 133.07 31.46 36.42
N THR A 916 131.85 31.25 35.96
CA THR A 916 130.69 30.78 36.68
C THR A 916 130.02 29.65 35.89
N SER A 917 128.88 29.16 36.36
CA SER A 917 128.03 28.23 35.60
C SER A 917 127.06 28.94 34.65
N ASP A 918 127.01 30.28 34.68
CA ASP A 918 126.21 31.07 33.75
C ASP A 918 127.10 31.48 32.56
N LYS A 919 126.50 32.00 31.48
CA LYS A 919 127.27 32.52 30.34
C LYS A 919 128.25 33.59 30.81
N ASP A 920 129.52 33.44 30.50
CA ASP A 920 130.58 34.39 30.84
C ASP A 920 131.23 35.01 29.60
N VAL A 921 131.59 36.28 29.70
CA VAL A 921 132.46 36.98 28.75
C VAL A 921 133.68 37.49 29.50
N PHE A 922 134.83 36.90 29.23
CA PHE A 922 136.10 37.28 29.81
C PHE A 922 136.78 38.37 28.98
N PHE A 923 137.29 39.40 29.63
CA PHE A 923 138.08 40.46 29.04
C PHE A 923 139.51 40.39 29.60
N GLY A 924 140.43 39.86 28.80
CA GLY A 924 141.86 39.79 29.11
C GLY A 924 142.55 41.16 29.02
N SER A 925 143.73 41.23 29.63
CA SER A 925 144.61 42.41 29.67
C SER A 925 145.62 42.46 28.52
N GLY A 926 145.78 41.36 27.77
CA GLY A 926 146.81 41.20 26.74
C GLY A 926 148.22 40.92 27.31
N TYR A 927 148.31 40.69 28.62
CA TYR A 927 149.46 40.14 29.34
C TYR A 927 149.05 38.77 29.91
N GLN A 928 150.01 37.94 30.34
CA GLN A 928 149.78 36.57 30.84
C GLN A 928 148.50 36.44 31.71
N ASP A 929 147.40 36.03 31.09
CA ASP A 929 146.08 35.83 31.69
C ASP A 929 145.80 34.34 31.85
N LYS A 930 145.06 33.96 32.89
CA LYS A 930 144.63 32.57 33.13
C LYS A 930 143.11 32.52 33.28
N PHE A 931 142.42 31.94 32.30
CA PHE A 931 140.97 31.81 32.27
C PHE A 931 140.56 30.43 32.83
N VAL A 932 139.85 30.41 33.96
CA VAL A 932 139.41 29.19 34.65
C VAL A 932 137.90 29.07 34.56
N PHE A 933 137.41 27.89 34.20
CA PHE A 933 136.00 27.63 33.94
C PHE A 933 135.39 26.73 35.03
N ASP A 934 134.15 26.99 35.40
CA ASP A 934 133.34 26.14 36.29
C ASP A 934 132.63 25.03 35.47
N GLN A 935 131.99 24.05 36.13
CA GLN A 935 131.25 23.01 35.40
C GLN A 935 129.93 23.55 34.82
N ASN A 936 129.58 23.13 33.61
CA ASN A 936 128.36 23.54 32.90
C ASN A 936 128.31 25.05 32.65
N PHE A 937 129.41 25.62 32.17
CA PHE A 937 129.51 27.06 31.88
C PHE A 937 128.72 27.48 30.61
N ASN A 938 128.13 26.51 29.89
CA ASN A 938 127.34 26.71 28.67
C ASN A 938 128.16 27.36 27.53
N HIS A 939 128.01 28.67 27.34
CA HIS A 939 128.52 29.38 26.17
C HIS A 939 129.31 30.60 26.61
N ASP A 940 130.62 30.40 26.75
CA ASP A 940 131.52 31.45 27.20
C ASP A 940 132.29 32.08 26.07
N THR A 941 132.69 33.32 26.25
CA THR A 941 133.47 34.08 25.28
C THR A 941 134.72 34.67 25.93
N ILE A 942 135.88 34.57 25.30
CA ILE A 942 137.09 35.27 25.71
C ILE A 942 137.44 36.34 24.68
N VAL A 943 137.61 37.57 25.15
CA VAL A 943 138.07 38.75 24.42
C VAL A 943 139.50 39.08 24.85
N ASN A 944 140.34 39.49 23.90
CA ASN A 944 141.77 39.83 24.11
C ASN A 944 142.65 38.68 24.58
N PHE A 945 142.40 37.46 24.10
CA PHE A 945 143.31 36.32 24.31
C PHE A 945 144.59 36.49 23.49
N THR A 946 145.75 36.35 24.12
CA THR A 946 147.09 36.47 23.51
C THR A 946 147.78 35.12 23.42
N PRO A 947 147.81 34.49 22.22
CA PRO A 947 148.39 33.17 22.06
C PRO A 947 149.88 33.13 22.43
N GLY A 948 150.27 32.06 23.11
CA GLY A 948 151.60 31.80 23.65
C GLY A 948 151.89 32.49 24.99
N LEU A 949 151.00 33.38 25.46
CA LEU A 949 151.14 34.06 26.75
C LEU A 949 150.01 33.71 27.72
N ASP A 950 148.78 33.64 27.22
CA ASP A 950 147.60 33.38 28.04
C ASP A 950 147.30 31.88 28.12
N GLN A 951 146.56 31.47 29.15
CA GLN A 951 146.21 30.08 29.39
C GLN A 951 144.72 29.89 29.65
N ILE A 952 144.12 28.94 28.95
CA ILE A 952 142.79 28.41 29.20
C ILE A 952 142.93 27.19 30.10
N ASP A 953 142.48 27.31 31.34
CA ASP A 953 142.52 26.24 32.33
C ASP A 953 141.22 25.47 32.38
N LEU A 954 141.25 24.29 31.76
CA LEU A 954 140.17 23.32 31.77
C LEU A 954 140.48 22.15 32.72
N SER A 955 141.60 22.18 33.44
CA SER A 955 142.09 21.03 34.21
C SER A 955 141.17 20.60 35.36
N ALA A 956 140.31 21.49 35.83
CA ALA A 956 139.32 21.18 36.86
C ALA A 956 138.03 20.55 36.31
N ILE A 957 137.72 20.77 35.03
CA ILE A 957 136.44 20.40 34.40
C ILE A 957 136.57 19.36 33.29
N LEU A 958 137.78 19.16 32.77
CA LEU A 958 138.07 18.28 31.65
C LEU A 958 139.26 17.38 31.97
N SER A 959 139.08 16.08 31.72
CA SER A 959 140.16 15.07 31.73
C SER A 959 140.34 14.52 30.31
N THR A 960 141.56 14.58 29.77
CA THR A 960 141.83 14.16 28.37
C THR A 960 141.91 12.64 28.19
N GLY A 961 141.75 11.84 29.25
CA GLY A 961 141.72 10.38 29.18
C GLY A 961 142.98 9.73 28.57
N GLY A 962 144.13 10.40 28.69
CA GLY A 962 145.41 9.96 28.13
C GLY A 962 145.71 10.43 26.69
N ILE A 963 144.81 11.21 26.07
CA ILE A 963 145.07 11.89 24.79
C ILE A 963 146.08 13.01 25.04
N ASP A 964 147.09 13.11 24.16
CA ASP A 964 148.08 14.18 24.24
C ASP A 964 147.44 15.55 23.91
N PRO A 965 147.91 16.65 24.54
CA PRO A 965 147.28 17.96 24.38
C PRO A 965 147.15 18.46 22.93
N ASP A 966 148.13 18.17 22.07
CA ASP A 966 148.09 18.63 20.67
C ASP A 966 146.98 17.89 19.87
N THR A 967 146.79 16.59 20.11
CA THR A 967 145.69 15.82 19.52
C THR A 967 144.34 16.31 20.01
N TRP A 968 144.18 16.55 21.33
CA TRP A 968 142.92 17.06 21.88
C TRP A 968 142.54 18.42 21.25
N ILE A 969 143.50 19.33 21.13
CA ILE A 969 143.30 20.64 20.47
C ILE A 969 142.80 20.44 19.04
N SER A 970 143.39 19.53 18.27
CA SER A 970 142.99 19.33 16.86
C SER A 970 141.56 18.82 16.67
N GLU A 971 140.99 18.16 17.68
CA GLU A 971 139.62 17.61 17.63
C GLU A 971 138.57 18.60 18.15
N HIS A 972 138.93 19.46 19.11
CA HIS A 972 137.99 20.29 19.87
C HIS A 972 138.08 21.77 19.54
N VAL A 973 139.16 22.20 18.88
CA VAL A 973 139.40 23.61 18.53
C VAL A 973 139.22 23.78 17.03
N THR A 974 138.20 24.53 16.65
CA THR A 974 137.84 24.77 15.25
C THR A 974 137.67 26.25 14.96
N GLN A 975 137.69 26.63 13.67
CA GLN A 975 137.32 27.99 13.30
C GLN A 975 135.84 28.19 13.61
N SER A 976 135.48 29.32 14.22
CA SER A 976 134.09 29.59 14.57
C SER A 976 133.20 29.59 13.30
N PRO A 977 132.02 28.94 13.33
CA PRO A 977 131.10 28.94 12.21
C PRO A 977 130.43 30.30 11.98
N THR A 978 130.42 31.18 12.99
CA THR A 978 129.75 32.50 12.93
C THR A 978 130.70 33.62 12.49
N ASN A 979 132.02 33.48 12.73
CA ASN A 979 133.03 34.45 12.33
C ASN A 979 134.39 33.80 12.08
N ALA A 980 134.90 33.94 10.85
CA ALA A 980 136.18 33.36 10.45
C ALA A 980 137.41 33.91 11.21
N ALA A 981 137.28 35.05 11.89
CA ALA A 981 138.35 35.60 12.74
C ALA A 981 138.46 34.94 14.11
N ASP A 982 137.47 34.15 14.51
CA ASP A 982 137.35 33.58 15.85
C ASP A 982 137.61 32.07 15.86
N THR A 983 137.85 31.56 17.06
CA THR A 983 138.01 30.13 17.34
C THR A 983 136.88 29.66 18.23
N LEU A 984 136.27 28.53 17.90
CA LEU A 984 135.32 27.83 18.75
C LEU A 984 136.01 26.60 19.36
N ILE A 985 135.98 26.52 20.68
CA ILE A 985 136.46 25.39 21.45
C ILE A 985 135.22 24.67 21.98
N THR A 986 134.99 23.44 21.52
CA THR A 986 133.87 22.62 22.00
C THR A 986 134.39 21.68 23.07
N VAL A 987 133.94 21.85 24.31
CA VAL A 987 134.33 20.97 25.42
C VAL A 987 133.44 19.74 25.41
N ASP A 988 132.12 19.93 25.28
CA ASP A 988 131.14 18.88 25.02
C ASP A 988 129.89 19.43 24.29
N SER A 989 128.77 18.71 24.31
CA SER A 989 127.54 19.12 23.62
C SER A 989 126.82 20.32 24.24
N ALA A 990 127.12 20.65 25.50
CA ALA A 990 126.53 21.78 26.23
C ALA A 990 127.53 22.93 26.42
N ASP A 991 128.83 22.61 26.54
CA ASP A 991 129.86 23.57 26.92
C ASP A 991 130.79 23.97 25.75
N THR A 992 130.87 25.27 25.46
CA THR A 992 131.68 25.85 24.38
C THR A 992 132.32 27.18 24.76
N ILE A 993 133.56 27.40 24.31
CA ILE A 993 134.30 28.65 24.52
C ILE A 993 134.63 29.28 23.17
N THR A 994 134.25 30.54 22.98
CA THR A 994 134.58 31.31 21.78
C THR A 994 135.74 32.26 22.07
N LEU A 995 136.87 32.10 21.37
CA LEU A 995 137.97 33.06 21.42
C LEU A 995 137.82 34.09 20.30
N ARG A 996 137.72 35.36 20.68
CA ARG A 996 137.49 36.47 19.74
C ARG A 996 138.80 36.95 19.11
N ASN A 997 138.81 37.10 17.79
CA ASN A 997 139.95 37.54 16.97
C ASN A 997 141.22 36.68 17.12
N VAL A 998 141.05 35.41 17.48
CA VAL A 998 142.11 34.40 17.51
C VAL A 998 141.72 33.29 16.56
N THR A 999 142.61 32.95 15.63
CA THR A 999 142.40 31.82 14.72
C THR A 999 143.00 30.54 15.31
N PRO A 1000 142.45 29.34 15.00
CA PRO A 1000 142.92 28.09 15.58
C PRO A 1000 144.42 27.83 15.35
N ALA A 1001 144.97 28.33 14.23
CA ALA A 1001 146.37 28.17 13.87
C ALA A 1001 147.36 28.94 14.75
N GLN A 1002 146.88 29.89 15.56
CA GLN A 1002 147.71 30.67 16.48
C GLN A 1002 147.87 29.99 17.84
N LEU A 1003 147.03 29.00 18.15
CA LEU A 1003 147.03 28.29 19.43
C LEU A 1003 147.98 27.10 19.41
N SER A 1004 148.46 26.75 20.60
CA SER A 1004 149.38 25.63 20.87
C SER A 1004 149.02 24.98 22.20
N HIS A 1005 149.60 23.81 22.53
CA HIS A 1005 149.40 23.20 23.84
C HIS A 1005 149.81 24.09 25.03
N ASN A 1006 150.64 25.12 24.85
CA ASN A 1006 151.03 26.02 25.94
C ASN A 1006 149.90 26.97 26.36
N ASP A 1007 148.92 27.17 25.47
CA ASP A 1007 147.72 27.98 25.68
C ASP A 1007 146.66 27.27 26.51
N PHE A 1008 146.86 25.98 26.84
CA PHE A 1008 145.87 25.17 27.55
C PHE A 1008 146.49 24.50 28.78
N LEU A 1009 145.78 24.53 29.91
CA LEU A 1009 146.04 23.68 31.06
C LEU A 1009 144.98 22.59 31.09
N LEU A 1010 145.39 21.38 30.69
CA LEU A 1010 144.53 20.20 30.64
C LEU A 1010 144.95 19.19 31.70
N HIS A 1011 143.98 18.51 32.32
CA HIS A 1011 144.28 17.40 33.22
C HIS A 1011 144.47 16.11 32.43
N VAL A 1012 145.71 15.63 32.35
CA VAL A 1012 146.04 14.33 31.72
C VAL A 1012 146.06 13.28 32.82
N THR A 1013 145.11 12.33 32.78
CA THR A 1013 145.01 11.19 33.71
C THR A 1013 145.71 9.94 33.22
#